data_AF-U2PWW8-F1
#
_entry.id   AF-U2PWW8-F1
#
_cell.length_a   1.000
_cell.length_b   1.000
_cell.length_c   1.000
_cell.angle_alpha   90.00
_cell.angle_beta   90.00
_cell.angle_gamma   90.00
#
_symmetry.space_group_name_H-M   'P 1'
#
loop_
_entity.id
_entity.type
_entity.pdbx_description
1 polymer ?
#
loop_
_entity_poly.entity_id
_entity_poly.type
_entity_poly.pdbx_seq_one_letter_code
_entity_poly.pdbx_strand_id
1 'polypeptide(L)'
;MRKDEAKFVTNFFSEAGTRSQNNDYFGYVQLDNYAIWVISDGYDSEEGAAIAAKLAVESAVEYFMLRPRFNVAVIKEMMDYANLKVKERQEETERYSLMHTSLLIVISNYNAILYGNVGNTRLYHMRGGYIISQSRDDSIAQLLVDEGALDTRDIKFHRQRNDLLQAIGDFGKIKPNIIRTPITLQENDILCLTTIGFWENVDERELEVELSRQPDQKSWMDSLEKSVIATLRDEVENYTMAAVKVEKVASPEPIEKDQKSFWIKIGLISLGILLIILVLTFWNINKRNNIMKRASNYEQQADDELVKKNFNNSVDDLKLVIGEYEKLKPKSKGIFGFFVNANARREKIQDMINNVKNRIVQTEKLAMAFQNINQGNELFNNGRYDDATQSYQSAKFALSENSYKRDELNTNEILTTLDSRIQSASKLKEAQAIETAGNQAFSAGNFNLAKENYKTASEIYLTNGRADYVSSIERKIDEINEKEKTAYNGAMLTENRGDLLSASDANKSREAYYQARQMYQALGDTVKTQEIDNKIQELNSKQMSNIQTANNLVQEGLNHITDNKPAEAITLLSKAKTIYQELGDANNVANVNKFIAQAQDYIKLESQKDKQLKDVEKRLSDQLKEQQIKSAQQLQKEKVQSDQRIRAKEAEIEAQRVAIEQEKQRREKIAENIQNATNLEIQAEQLFNLKRYTESIAKYTESKQIFETLKSSGDFDDQTNKIEYLSQKISKVEGYLYEQQGDEEYKKKNWQESMKKYQMSLDDMKLVGESNEIQKRLEKKLKKATSKANKKWWQFWK
;
A
#
# COMPACT_ATOMS: atom_id res chain seq x y z
N MET A 1 -5.88 -35.08 -82.65
CA MET A 1 -5.68 -33.67 -82.25
C MET A 1 -7.05 -33.07 -81.97
N ARG A 2 -7.19 -32.02 -81.14
CA ARG A 2 -8.53 -31.48 -80.83
C ARG A 2 -9.26 -30.96 -82.09
N LYS A 3 -8.50 -30.49 -83.07
CA LYS A 3 -8.99 -30.14 -84.42
C LYS A 3 -9.67 -31.30 -85.15
N ASP A 4 -9.27 -32.55 -84.91
CA ASP A 4 -9.88 -33.72 -85.55
C ASP A 4 -11.22 -34.10 -84.90
N GLU A 5 -11.44 -33.71 -83.65
CA GLU A 5 -12.69 -33.93 -82.91
C GLU A 5 -13.73 -32.83 -83.17
N ALA A 6 -13.28 -31.66 -83.64
CA ALA A 6 -14.09 -30.48 -83.87
C ALA A 6 -14.19 -30.13 -85.36
N LYS A 7 -15.19 -29.33 -85.73
CA LYS A 7 -15.33 -28.83 -87.10
C LYS A 7 -15.82 -27.39 -87.07
N PHE A 8 -14.93 -26.46 -87.45
CA PHE A 8 -15.16 -25.02 -87.44
C PHE A 8 -15.03 -24.51 -88.87
N VAL A 9 -16.13 -23.98 -89.42
CA VAL A 9 -16.19 -23.47 -90.80
C VAL A 9 -16.12 -21.95 -90.76
N THR A 10 -15.11 -21.38 -91.40
CA THR A 10 -14.87 -19.94 -91.45
C THR A 10 -15.15 -19.41 -92.85
N ASN A 11 -16.05 -18.44 -92.95
CA ASN A 11 -16.36 -17.68 -94.16
C ASN A 11 -16.24 -16.20 -93.84
N PHE A 12 -15.77 -15.40 -94.79
CA PHE A 12 -15.67 -13.95 -94.62
C PHE A 12 -15.79 -13.23 -95.96
N PHE A 13 -16.18 -11.96 -95.89
CA PHE A 13 -16.05 -10.97 -96.96
C PHE A 13 -15.42 -9.71 -96.38
N SER A 14 -14.71 -8.96 -97.21
CA SER A 14 -13.98 -7.75 -96.82
C SER A 14 -13.87 -6.82 -98.02
N GLU A 15 -14.53 -5.68 -97.97
CA GLU A 15 -14.67 -4.78 -99.11
C GLU A 15 -14.37 -3.33 -98.72
N ALA A 16 -13.92 -2.55 -99.71
CA ALA A 16 -13.56 -1.14 -99.50
C ALA A 16 -14.78 -0.23 -99.27
N GLY A 17 -16.01 -0.70 -99.51
CA GLY A 17 -17.21 0.14 -99.48
C GLY A 17 -17.13 1.24 -100.55
N THR A 18 -17.37 2.49 -100.17
CA THR A 18 -17.22 3.65 -101.06
C THR A 18 -15.81 4.26 -101.02
N ARG A 19 -14.89 3.71 -100.21
CA ARG A 19 -13.51 4.19 -100.08
C ARG A 19 -12.63 3.69 -101.23
N SER A 20 -11.51 4.36 -101.48
CA SER A 20 -10.54 4.00 -102.53
C SER A 20 -9.72 2.75 -102.22
N GLN A 21 -9.57 2.42 -100.94
CA GLN A 21 -8.82 1.28 -100.43
C GLN A 21 -9.56 0.64 -99.26
N ASN A 22 -9.38 -0.67 -99.10
CA ASN A 22 -9.85 -1.41 -97.92
C ASN A 22 -8.77 -1.39 -96.83
N ASN A 23 -9.08 -0.75 -95.70
CA ASN A 23 -8.23 -0.64 -94.53
C ASN A 23 -8.55 -1.66 -93.43
N ASP A 24 -9.51 -2.56 -93.66
CA ASP A 24 -9.76 -3.69 -92.78
C ASP A 24 -8.80 -4.84 -93.08
N TYR A 25 -8.59 -5.70 -92.09
CA TYR A 25 -7.88 -6.96 -92.32
C TYR A 25 -8.44 -8.08 -91.45
N PHE A 26 -8.56 -9.28 -92.02
CA PHE A 26 -8.99 -10.47 -91.30
C PHE A 26 -8.01 -11.61 -91.54
N GLY A 27 -7.63 -12.29 -90.46
CA GLY A 27 -6.71 -13.42 -90.49
C GLY A 27 -7.09 -14.48 -89.47
N TYR A 28 -6.87 -15.75 -89.82
CA TYR A 28 -7.13 -16.84 -88.90
C TYR A 28 -6.18 -18.02 -89.15
N VAL A 29 -5.97 -18.82 -88.10
CA VAL A 29 -5.26 -20.09 -88.19
C VAL A 29 -5.89 -21.12 -87.26
N GLN A 30 -6.10 -22.32 -87.78
CA GLN A 30 -6.61 -23.48 -87.03
C GLN A 30 -5.46 -24.48 -86.83
N LEU A 31 -4.83 -24.44 -85.66
CA LEU A 31 -3.76 -25.36 -85.22
C LEU A 31 -4.36 -26.65 -84.66
N ASP A 32 -3.52 -27.63 -84.35
CA ASP A 32 -3.93 -28.96 -83.88
C ASP A 32 -4.82 -28.94 -82.63
N ASN A 33 -4.50 -28.08 -81.67
CA ASN A 33 -5.20 -28.02 -80.39
C ASN A 33 -5.92 -26.69 -80.12
N TYR A 34 -5.63 -25.67 -80.93
CA TYR A 34 -6.20 -24.35 -80.76
C TYR A 34 -6.49 -23.69 -82.10
N ALA A 35 -7.33 -22.66 -82.09
CA ALA A 35 -7.58 -21.82 -83.24
C ALA A 35 -7.59 -20.35 -82.81
N ILE A 36 -7.26 -19.45 -83.75
CA ILE A 36 -7.34 -18.01 -83.56
C ILE A 36 -7.98 -17.37 -84.79
N TRP A 37 -8.85 -16.39 -84.56
CA TRP A 37 -9.40 -15.48 -85.55
C TRP A 37 -9.14 -14.06 -85.07
N VAL A 38 -8.64 -13.22 -85.96
CA VAL A 38 -8.30 -11.83 -85.67
C VAL A 38 -8.87 -10.95 -86.76
N ILE A 39 -9.58 -9.90 -86.36
CA ILE A 39 -10.09 -8.88 -87.28
C ILE A 39 -9.61 -7.51 -86.82
N SER A 40 -9.32 -6.65 -87.78
CA SER A 40 -8.92 -5.27 -87.54
C SER A 40 -9.56 -4.31 -88.53
N ASP A 41 -9.64 -3.05 -88.09
CA ASP A 41 -10.19 -1.90 -88.83
C ASP A 41 -9.20 -0.74 -88.63
N GLY A 42 -8.52 -0.33 -89.70
CA GLY A 42 -7.49 0.69 -89.67
C GLY A 42 -8.03 2.09 -89.97
N TYR A 43 -7.55 3.12 -89.25
CA TYR A 43 -8.00 4.51 -89.42
C TYR A 43 -6.86 5.56 -89.25
N ASP A 44 -7.23 6.84 -89.37
CA ASP A 44 -6.43 8.08 -89.23
C ASP A 44 -5.38 8.44 -90.31
N SER A 45 -4.96 7.52 -91.18
CA SER A 45 -4.16 7.88 -92.37
C SER A 45 -4.45 6.94 -93.54
N GLU A 46 -4.91 7.44 -94.70
CA GLU A 46 -5.38 6.56 -95.81
C GLU A 46 -4.34 5.50 -96.21
N GLU A 47 -3.05 5.82 -96.23
CA GLU A 47 -2.01 4.84 -96.61
C GLU A 47 -1.44 4.04 -95.43
N GLY A 48 -1.55 4.55 -94.19
CA GLY A 48 -1.05 3.87 -92.99
C GLY A 48 -2.08 2.91 -92.37
N ALA A 49 -3.36 3.20 -92.53
CA ALA A 49 -4.48 2.45 -91.95
C ALA A 49 -4.48 0.97 -92.37
N ALA A 50 -4.43 0.67 -93.67
CA ALA A 50 -4.33 -0.70 -94.17
C ALA A 50 -3.07 -1.43 -93.67
N ILE A 51 -1.95 -0.71 -93.51
CA ILE A 51 -0.71 -1.27 -92.99
C ILE A 51 -0.86 -1.61 -91.50
N ALA A 52 -1.43 -0.70 -90.70
CA ALA A 52 -1.67 -0.93 -89.28
C ALA A 52 -2.58 -2.13 -89.04
N ALA A 53 -3.71 -2.19 -89.75
CA ALA A 53 -4.68 -3.28 -89.67
C ALA A 53 -4.04 -4.64 -89.99
N LYS A 54 -3.33 -4.72 -91.12
CA LYS A 54 -2.62 -5.93 -91.54
C LYS A 54 -1.54 -6.34 -90.54
N LEU A 55 -0.69 -5.39 -90.14
CA LEU A 55 0.44 -5.65 -89.24
C LEU A 55 -0.06 -6.12 -87.86
N ALA A 56 -1.13 -5.54 -87.34
CA ALA A 56 -1.71 -5.94 -86.06
C ALA A 56 -2.24 -7.38 -86.09
N VAL A 57 -2.97 -7.76 -87.14
CA VAL A 57 -3.48 -9.12 -87.33
C VAL A 57 -2.35 -10.12 -87.51
N GLU A 58 -1.39 -9.84 -88.40
CA GLU A 58 -0.25 -10.73 -88.66
C GLU A 58 0.59 -10.94 -87.39
N SER A 59 0.84 -9.87 -86.62
CA SER A 59 1.58 -9.95 -85.36
C SER A 59 0.86 -10.78 -84.31
N ALA A 60 -0.46 -10.62 -84.18
CA ALA A 60 -1.26 -11.41 -83.24
C ALA A 60 -1.27 -12.91 -83.62
N VAL A 61 -1.44 -13.23 -84.90
CA VAL A 61 -1.40 -14.60 -85.43
C VAL A 61 -0.01 -15.20 -85.26
N GLU A 62 1.06 -14.47 -85.59
CA GLU A 62 2.45 -14.89 -85.41
C GLU A 62 2.74 -15.25 -83.95
N TYR A 63 2.40 -14.35 -83.03
CA TYR A 63 2.61 -14.56 -81.60
C TYR A 63 1.87 -15.82 -81.11
N PHE A 64 0.62 -16.00 -81.56
CA PHE A 64 -0.17 -17.18 -81.21
C PHE A 64 0.43 -18.48 -81.73
N MET A 65 0.90 -18.50 -82.99
CA MET A 65 1.51 -19.68 -83.60
C MET A 65 2.78 -20.11 -82.87
N LEU A 66 3.57 -19.15 -82.39
CA LEU A 66 4.79 -19.43 -81.62
C LEU A 66 4.50 -19.88 -80.18
N ARG A 67 3.39 -19.43 -79.58
CA ARG A 67 3.05 -19.69 -78.17
C ARG A 67 1.57 -20.01 -77.95
N PRO A 68 1.04 -21.08 -78.59
CA PRO A 68 -0.39 -21.37 -78.55
C PRO A 68 -0.82 -21.78 -77.14
N ARG A 69 -1.70 -20.97 -76.55
CA ARG A 69 -2.26 -21.14 -75.20
C ARG A 69 -3.73 -20.74 -75.20
N PHE A 70 -4.50 -21.25 -74.24
CA PHE A 70 -5.89 -20.85 -74.02
C PHE A 70 -6.06 -20.27 -72.61
N ASN A 71 -5.77 -18.98 -72.44
CA ASN A 71 -6.00 -18.23 -71.20
C ASN A 71 -6.05 -16.72 -71.49
N VAL A 72 -6.54 -15.93 -70.53
CA VAL A 72 -6.68 -14.46 -70.67
C VAL A 72 -5.34 -13.76 -70.93
N ALA A 73 -4.24 -14.27 -70.35
CA ALA A 73 -2.93 -13.63 -70.46
C ALA A 73 -2.40 -13.62 -71.91
N VAL A 74 -2.59 -14.71 -72.66
CA VAL A 74 -2.09 -14.76 -74.05
C VAL A 74 -2.79 -13.75 -74.95
N ILE A 75 -4.08 -13.44 -74.74
CA ILE A 75 -4.78 -12.40 -75.50
C ILE A 75 -4.15 -11.04 -75.25
N LYS A 76 -3.90 -10.71 -73.97
CA LYS A 76 -3.22 -9.45 -73.63
C LYS A 76 -1.81 -9.39 -74.24
N GLU A 77 -1.05 -10.48 -74.15
CA GLU A 77 0.30 -10.56 -74.70
C GLU A 77 0.32 -10.38 -76.22
N MET A 78 -0.64 -10.97 -76.95
CA MET A 78 -0.79 -10.78 -78.39
C MET A 78 -1.13 -9.33 -78.77
N MET A 79 -2.01 -8.68 -78.01
CA MET A 79 -2.37 -7.27 -78.25
C MET A 79 -1.23 -6.32 -77.91
N ASP A 80 -0.52 -6.56 -76.81
CA ASP A 80 0.67 -5.79 -76.45
C ASP A 80 1.76 -5.94 -77.53
N TYR A 81 1.94 -7.14 -78.09
CA TYR A 81 2.87 -7.41 -79.18
C TYR A 81 2.45 -6.74 -80.49
N ALA A 82 1.17 -6.84 -80.87
CA ALA A 82 0.61 -6.14 -82.02
C ALA A 82 0.80 -4.61 -81.90
N ASN A 83 0.53 -4.05 -80.71
CA ASN A 83 0.77 -2.63 -80.43
C ASN A 83 2.25 -2.25 -80.53
N LEU A 84 3.15 -3.10 -80.05
CA LEU A 84 4.58 -2.87 -80.22
C LEU A 84 4.97 -2.83 -81.70
N LYS A 85 4.50 -3.78 -82.51
CA LYS A 85 4.81 -3.86 -83.94
C LYS A 85 4.25 -2.68 -84.75
N VAL A 86 3.03 -2.27 -84.48
CA VAL A 86 2.44 -1.08 -85.11
C VAL A 86 3.24 0.17 -84.74
N LYS A 87 3.65 0.34 -83.47
CA LYS A 87 4.48 1.48 -83.05
C LYS A 87 5.88 1.49 -83.66
N GLU A 88 6.56 0.33 -83.69
CA GLU A 88 7.86 0.20 -84.37
C GLU A 88 7.75 0.72 -85.81
N ARG A 89 6.64 0.42 -86.50
CA ARG A 89 6.37 0.87 -87.86
C ARG A 89 5.96 2.35 -87.96
N GLN A 90 5.28 2.91 -86.97
CA GLN A 90 4.97 4.36 -86.87
C GLN A 90 6.26 5.20 -86.75
N GLU A 91 7.30 4.67 -86.08
CA GLU A 91 8.59 5.34 -85.88
C GLU A 91 9.49 5.36 -87.13
N GLU A 92 9.23 4.50 -88.13
CA GLU A 92 10.08 4.40 -89.32
C GLU A 92 10.00 5.63 -90.24
N THR A 93 8.81 6.21 -90.41
CA THR A 93 8.59 7.40 -91.25
C THR A 93 7.40 8.23 -90.75
N GLU A 94 7.48 9.56 -90.88
CA GLU A 94 6.41 10.48 -90.49
C GLU A 94 5.05 10.15 -91.17
N ARG A 95 5.09 9.57 -92.38
CA ARG A 95 3.90 9.12 -93.14
C ARG A 95 3.04 8.10 -92.38
N TYR A 96 3.63 7.29 -91.50
CA TYR A 96 2.92 6.26 -90.73
C TYR A 96 2.69 6.66 -89.28
N SER A 97 3.12 7.85 -88.86
CA SER A 97 3.11 8.27 -87.45
C SER A 97 1.71 8.30 -86.82
N LEU A 98 0.65 8.42 -87.62
CA LEU A 98 -0.74 8.49 -87.17
C LEU A 98 -1.54 7.21 -87.47
N MET A 99 -0.91 6.12 -87.92
CA MET A 99 -1.66 4.91 -88.24
C MET A 99 -2.15 4.21 -86.98
N HIS A 100 -3.45 3.94 -86.89
CA HIS A 100 -4.06 3.24 -85.76
C HIS A 100 -5.00 2.16 -86.27
N THR A 101 -5.31 1.18 -85.42
CA THR A 101 -6.29 0.16 -85.76
C THR A 101 -7.04 -0.37 -84.55
N SER A 102 -8.33 -0.61 -84.72
CA SER A 102 -9.14 -1.43 -83.82
C SER A 102 -8.79 -2.90 -84.05
N LEU A 103 -8.74 -3.72 -82.99
CA LEU A 103 -8.32 -5.12 -83.08
C LEU A 103 -9.17 -6.00 -82.17
N LEU A 104 -9.76 -7.05 -82.73
CA LEU A 104 -10.50 -8.08 -82.00
C LEU A 104 -9.82 -9.42 -82.25
N ILE A 105 -9.48 -10.12 -81.17
CA ILE A 105 -8.89 -11.47 -81.19
C ILE A 105 -9.86 -12.44 -80.54
N VAL A 106 -10.13 -13.55 -81.20
CA VAL A 106 -10.86 -14.71 -80.67
C VAL A 106 -9.94 -15.92 -80.73
N ILE A 107 -9.66 -16.56 -79.59
CA ILE A 107 -8.95 -17.84 -79.52
C ILE A 107 -9.89 -18.95 -79.06
N SER A 108 -9.66 -20.16 -79.51
CA SER A 108 -10.42 -21.36 -79.12
C SER A 108 -9.49 -22.53 -78.80
N ASN A 109 -9.88 -23.36 -77.85
CA ASN A 109 -9.35 -24.72 -77.68
C ASN A 109 -10.32 -25.77 -78.27
N TYR A 110 -11.12 -25.39 -79.26
CA TYR A 110 -12.18 -26.19 -79.90
C TYR A 110 -13.35 -26.64 -79.00
N ASN A 111 -13.33 -26.31 -77.70
CA ASN A 111 -14.46 -26.54 -76.77
C ASN A 111 -15.01 -25.23 -76.20
N ALA A 112 -14.14 -24.25 -75.99
CA ALA A 112 -14.49 -22.93 -75.52
C ALA A 112 -13.77 -21.85 -76.34
N ILE A 113 -14.23 -20.61 -76.21
CA ILE A 113 -13.54 -19.43 -76.72
C ILE A 113 -13.16 -18.47 -75.60
N LEU A 114 -12.10 -17.72 -75.86
CA LEU A 114 -11.78 -16.48 -75.18
C LEU A 114 -11.63 -15.41 -76.25
N TYR A 115 -12.09 -14.21 -75.99
CA TYR A 115 -11.86 -13.09 -76.88
C TYR A 115 -11.46 -11.85 -76.10
N GLY A 116 -10.82 -10.93 -76.81
CA GLY A 116 -10.70 -9.56 -76.35
C GLY A 116 -10.58 -8.60 -77.53
N ASN A 117 -10.93 -7.35 -77.28
CA ASN A 117 -10.84 -6.28 -78.27
C ASN A 117 -10.20 -5.02 -77.71
N VAL A 118 -9.67 -4.19 -78.62
CA VAL A 118 -9.30 -2.79 -78.43
C VAL A 118 -9.94 -2.01 -79.57
N GLY A 119 -10.61 -0.91 -79.27
CA GLY A 119 -11.39 -0.14 -80.22
C GLY A 119 -12.81 -0.71 -80.41
N ASN A 120 -13.36 -0.61 -81.63
CA ASN A 120 -14.77 -0.86 -81.96
C ASN A 120 -14.99 -1.98 -82.98
N THR A 121 -14.04 -2.90 -83.15
CA THR A 121 -14.31 -4.17 -83.83
C THR A 121 -15.11 -5.08 -82.89
N ARG A 122 -16.19 -5.68 -83.42
CA ARG A 122 -17.18 -6.38 -82.60
C ARG A 122 -17.21 -7.87 -82.83
N LEU A 123 -17.40 -8.61 -81.72
CA LEU A 123 -17.78 -10.02 -81.73
C LEU A 123 -19.26 -10.13 -81.37
N TYR A 124 -20.04 -10.83 -82.18
CA TYR A 124 -21.35 -11.35 -81.81
C TYR A 124 -21.26 -12.87 -81.69
N HIS A 125 -21.68 -13.42 -80.55
CA HIS A 125 -21.83 -14.86 -80.35
C HIS A 125 -23.31 -15.22 -80.46
N MET A 126 -23.65 -15.98 -81.48
CA MET A 126 -25.00 -16.41 -81.75
C MET A 126 -25.19 -17.89 -81.38
N ARG A 127 -26.33 -18.20 -80.79
CA ARG A 127 -26.75 -19.56 -80.43
C ARG A 127 -28.26 -19.71 -80.63
N GLY A 128 -28.66 -20.77 -81.33
CA GLY A 128 -30.07 -21.04 -81.60
C GLY A 128 -30.79 -19.94 -82.39
N GLY A 129 -30.04 -19.18 -83.21
CA GLY A 129 -30.57 -18.08 -84.02
C GLY A 129 -30.53 -16.69 -83.37
N TYR A 130 -30.14 -16.58 -82.10
CA TYR A 130 -30.12 -15.32 -81.35
C TYR A 130 -28.71 -14.93 -80.90
N ILE A 131 -28.42 -13.63 -80.80
CA ILE A 131 -27.20 -13.11 -80.21
C ILE A 131 -27.28 -13.26 -78.68
N ILE A 132 -26.39 -14.09 -78.13
CA ILE A 132 -26.35 -14.37 -76.68
C ILE A 132 -25.25 -13.59 -75.96
N SER A 133 -24.24 -13.10 -76.68
CA SER A 133 -23.27 -12.15 -76.15
C SER A 133 -22.65 -11.30 -77.25
N GLN A 134 -22.20 -10.10 -76.88
CA GLN A 134 -21.54 -9.12 -77.74
C GLN A 134 -20.30 -8.58 -77.01
N SER A 135 -19.23 -8.29 -77.75
CA SER A 135 -18.05 -7.60 -77.19
C SER A 135 -18.36 -6.15 -76.83
N ARG A 136 -17.56 -5.58 -75.93
CA ARG A 136 -17.72 -4.19 -75.48
C ARG A 136 -16.80 -3.26 -76.26
N ASP A 137 -17.35 -2.25 -76.91
CA ASP A 137 -16.54 -1.26 -77.64
C ASP A 137 -15.70 -0.42 -76.68
N ASP A 138 -14.46 -0.09 -77.05
CA ASP A 138 -13.67 0.95 -76.38
C ASP A 138 -13.99 2.32 -76.96
N SER A 139 -15.24 2.78 -76.77
CA SER A 139 -15.70 4.10 -77.22
C SER A 139 -16.26 4.97 -76.09
N ILE A 140 -16.30 6.29 -76.32
CA ILE A 140 -16.89 7.24 -75.38
C ILE A 140 -18.37 6.91 -75.09
N ALA A 141 -19.16 6.56 -76.12
CA ALA A 141 -20.56 6.19 -75.91
C ALA A 141 -20.70 4.94 -75.01
N GLN A 142 -19.83 3.94 -75.19
CA GLN A 142 -19.84 2.75 -74.34
C GLN A 142 -19.43 3.07 -72.89
N LEU A 143 -18.48 3.98 -72.68
CA LEU A 143 -18.11 4.46 -71.35
C LEU A 143 -19.29 5.17 -70.65
N LEU A 144 -20.04 6.02 -71.36
CA LEU A 144 -21.22 6.69 -70.83
C LEU A 144 -22.31 5.69 -70.42
N VAL A 145 -22.49 4.59 -71.17
CA VAL A 145 -23.42 3.52 -70.78
C VAL A 145 -22.97 2.80 -69.52
N ASP A 146 -21.68 2.48 -69.43
CA ASP A 146 -21.10 1.83 -68.25
C ASP A 146 -21.21 2.69 -66.98
N GLU A 147 -21.13 4.01 -67.12
CA GLU A 147 -21.34 4.99 -66.03
C GLU A 147 -22.83 5.27 -65.74
N GLY A 148 -23.75 4.70 -66.52
CA GLY A 148 -25.19 4.91 -66.40
C GLY A 148 -25.68 6.28 -66.90
N ALA A 149 -24.85 7.02 -67.64
CA ALA A 149 -25.16 8.32 -68.23
C ALA A 149 -25.87 8.22 -69.60
N LEU A 150 -25.86 7.04 -70.24
CA LEU A 150 -26.53 6.74 -71.51
C LEU A 150 -27.21 5.36 -71.41
N ASP A 151 -28.39 5.19 -72.01
CA ASP A 151 -29.03 3.86 -72.12
C ASP A 151 -28.35 3.05 -73.24
N THR A 152 -28.15 1.74 -73.04
CA THR A 152 -27.54 0.86 -74.05
C THR A 152 -28.23 0.95 -75.41
N ARG A 153 -29.55 1.15 -75.44
CA ARG A 153 -30.33 1.26 -76.68
C ARG A 153 -30.04 2.54 -77.47
N ASP A 154 -29.50 3.56 -76.81
CA ASP A 154 -29.22 4.87 -77.39
C ASP A 154 -27.81 4.98 -77.97
N ILE A 155 -26.89 4.04 -77.66
CA ILE A 155 -25.52 3.99 -78.20
C ILE A 155 -25.53 4.13 -79.72
N LYS A 156 -26.42 3.41 -80.40
CA LYS A 156 -26.47 3.40 -81.87
C LYS A 156 -26.85 4.75 -82.47
N PHE A 157 -27.41 5.69 -81.72
CA PHE A 157 -27.72 7.03 -82.20
C PHE A 157 -26.76 8.10 -81.65
N HIS A 158 -25.80 7.70 -80.83
CA HIS A 158 -24.89 8.62 -80.16
C HIS A 158 -23.79 9.11 -81.11
N ARG A 159 -23.56 10.43 -81.18
CA ARG A 159 -22.56 11.04 -82.07
C ARG A 159 -21.14 10.52 -81.80
N GLN A 160 -20.84 10.19 -80.54
CA GLN A 160 -19.51 9.74 -80.09
C GLN A 160 -19.40 8.21 -80.01
N ARG A 161 -20.24 7.46 -80.73
CA ARG A 161 -20.19 5.99 -80.72
C ARG A 161 -18.90 5.42 -81.34
N ASN A 162 -18.24 6.22 -82.18
CA ASN A 162 -16.98 5.89 -82.85
C ASN A 162 -15.79 6.68 -82.28
N ASP A 163 -15.98 7.52 -81.26
CA ASP A 163 -14.87 8.21 -80.60
C ASP A 163 -14.17 7.19 -79.69
N LEU A 164 -13.04 6.64 -80.16
CA LEU A 164 -12.35 5.56 -79.47
C LEU A 164 -11.54 6.07 -78.29
N LEU A 165 -11.55 5.28 -77.21
CA LEU A 165 -10.76 5.53 -76.02
C LEU A 165 -9.32 5.05 -76.18
N GLN A 166 -9.15 3.96 -76.92
CA GLN A 166 -7.88 3.28 -77.12
C GLN A 166 -7.84 2.57 -78.47
N ALA A 167 -6.65 2.50 -79.04
CA ALA A 167 -6.33 1.86 -80.31
C ALA A 167 -5.04 1.03 -80.23
N ILE A 168 -4.86 0.10 -81.16
CA ILE A 168 -3.52 -0.40 -81.47
C ILE A 168 -2.79 0.69 -82.26
N GLY A 169 -1.58 1.05 -81.83
CA GLY A 169 -0.82 2.21 -82.28
C GLY A 169 -0.69 3.30 -81.20
N ASP A 170 -1.50 3.26 -80.14
CA ASP A 170 -1.46 4.28 -79.09
C ASP A 170 -0.16 4.27 -78.27
N PHE A 171 0.29 5.47 -77.91
CA PHE A 171 1.42 5.66 -77.00
C PHE A 171 1.13 5.12 -75.60
N GLY A 172 2.03 4.28 -75.09
CA GLY A 172 1.93 3.68 -73.76
C GLY A 172 1.43 2.23 -73.76
N LYS A 173 0.85 1.82 -72.63
CA LYS A 173 0.31 0.46 -72.43
C LYS A 173 -1.19 0.47 -72.66
N ILE A 174 -1.64 -0.27 -73.66
CA ILE A 174 -3.07 -0.52 -73.91
C ILE A 174 -3.67 -1.37 -72.78
N LYS A 175 -4.96 -1.17 -72.54
CA LYS A 175 -5.80 -1.93 -71.60
C LYS A 175 -6.97 -2.56 -72.38
N PRO A 176 -6.76 -3.75 -72.99
CA PRO A 176 -7.80 -4.38 -73.77
C PRO A 176 -9.00 -4.87 -72.95
N ASN A 177 -10.17 -4.86 -73.57
CA ASN A 177 -11.37 -5.52 -73.07
C ASN A 177 -11.28 -7.02 -73.31
N ILE A 178 -10.88 -7.80 -72.30
CA ILE A 178 -10.75 -9.26 -72.40
C ILE A 178 -11.77 -9.94 -71.50
N ILE A 179 -12.49 -10.94 -72.02
CA ILE A 179 -13.41 -11.71 -71.19
C ILE A 179 -12.64 -12.51 -70.13
N ARG A 180 -13.16 -12.51 -68.90
CA ARG A 180 -12.49 -13.18 -67.77
C ARG A 180 -12.72 -14.68 -67.71
N THR A 181 -13.83 -15.15 -68.28
CA THR A 181 -14.26 -16.54 -68.20
C THR A 181 -14.42 -17.09 -69.61
N PRO A 182 -13.85 -18.27 -69.93
CA PRO A 182 -14.07 -18.93 -71.21
C PRO A 182 -15.55 -19.17 -71.50
N ILE A 183 -15.99 -18.88 -72.72
CA ILE A 183 -17.34 -19.19 -73.18
C ILE A 183 -17.34 -20.59 -73.77
N THR A 184 -18.04 -21.54 -73.13
CA THR A 184 -18.20 -22.89 -73.66
C THR A 184 -19.06 -22.86 -74.92
N LEU A 185 -18.53 -23.45 -76.00
CA LEU A 185 -19.19 -23.55 -77.28
C LEU A 185 -20.18 -24.73 -77.30
N GLN A 186 -21.20 -24.58 -78.12
CA GLN A 186 -22.14 -25.64 -78.47
C GLN A 186 -22.14 -25.86 -79.99
N GLU A 187 -22.60 -27.03 -80.42
CA GLU A 187 -22.83 -27.29 -81.84
C GLU A 187 -23.87 -26.30 -82.37
N ASN A 188 -23.61 -25.78 -83.58
CA ASN A 188 -24.35 -24.71 -84.25
C ASN A 188 -24.20 -23.30 -83.66
N ASP A 189 -23.26 -23.09 -82.74
CA ASP A 189 -22.85 -21.72 -82.41
C ASP A 189 -22.23 -21.02 -83.62
N ILE A 190 -22.47 -19.72 -83.75
CA ILE A 190 -21.85 -18.88 -84.77
C ILE A 190 -21.14 -17.71 -84.09
N LEU A 191 -19.88 -17.49 -84.43
CA LEU A 191 -19.10 -16.34 -83.97
C LEU A 191 -18.93 -15.37 -85.14
N CYS A 192 -19.40 -14.14 -84.97
CA CYS A 192 -19.38 -13.11 -86.01
C CYS A 192 -18.43 -12.00 -85.60
N LEU A 193 -17.32 -11.87 -86.31
CA LEU A 193 -16.35 -10.81 -86.12
C LEU A 193 -16.61 -9.75 -87.19
N THR A 194 -16.79 -8.49 -86.77
CA THR A 194 -17.25 -7.41 -87.67
C THR A 194 -16.48 -6.11 -87.44
N THR A 195 -16.21 -5.36 -88.51
CA THR A 195 -15.68 -3.99 -88.47
C THR A 195 -16.78 -2.94 -88.57
N ILE A 196 -16.43 -1.65 -88.41
CA ILE A 196 -17.39 -0.54 -88.32
C ILE A 196 -18.35 -0.47 -89.50
N GLY A 197 -17.86 -0.58 -90.74
CA GLY A 197 -18.69 -0.45 -91.93
C GLY A 197 -19.77 -1.54 -92.03
N PHE A 198 -19.57 -2.69 -91.36
CA PHE A 198 -20.60 -3.72 -91.29
C PHE A 198 -21.65 -3.40 -90.22
N TRP A 199 -21.26 -3.30 -88.95
CA TRP A 199 -22.22 -3.21 -87.84
C TRP A 199 -22.94 -1.86 -87.77
N GLU A 200 -22.45 -0.84 -88.48
CA GLU A 200 -23.21 0.40 -88.66
C GLU A 200 -24.40 0.26 -89.63
N ASN A 201 -24.33 -0.67 -90.57
CA ASN A 201 -25.35 -0.86 -91.61
C ASN A 201 -26.31 -2.00 -91.27
N VAL A 202 -25.84 -3.02 -90.55
CA VAL A 202 -26.63 -4.18 -90.14
C VAL A 202 -26.77 -4.18 -88.61
N ASP A 203 -28.00 -4.04 -88.11
CA ASP A 203 -28.26 -4.10 -86.66
C ASP A 203 -28.37 -5.55 -86.14
N GLU A 204 -28.33 -5.71 -84.82
CA GLU A 204 -28.37 -7.02 -84.17
C GLU A 204 -29.62 -7.83 -84.53
N ARG A 205 -30.76 -7.16 -84.75
CA ARG A 205 -32.01 -7.83 -85.12
C ARG A 205 -31.96 -8.30 -86.57
N GLU A 206 -31.35 -7.54 -87.47
CA GLU A 206 -31.17 -7.95 -88.85
C GLU A 206 -30.27 -9.18 -88.97
N LEU A 207 -29.19 -9.26 -88.18
CA LEU A 207 -28.35 -10.47 -88.07
C LEU A 207 -29.19 -11.72 -87.72
N GLU A 208 -30.05 -11.61 -86.70
CA GLU A 208 -30.93 -12.70 -86.23
C GLU A 208 -32.02 -13.05 -87.26
N VAL A 209 -32.66 -12.04 -87.84
CA VAL A 209 -33.76 -12.23 -88.82
C VAL A 209 -33.24 -12.86 -90.09
N GLU A 210 -32.12 -12.39 -90.64
CA GLU A 210 -31.54 -12.96 -91.86
C GLU A 210 -31.04 -14.39 -91.63
N LEU A 211 -30.50 -14.70 -90.44
CA LEU A 211 -30.11 -16.08 -90.11
C LEU A 211 -31.31 -17.02 -90.05
N SER A 212 -32.46 -16.52 -89.56
CA SER A 212 -33.71 -17.28 -89.55
C SER A 212 -34.26 -17.57 -90.95
N ARG A 213 -34.01 -16.66 -91.91
CA ARG A 213 -34.45 -16.78 -93.31
C ARG A 213 -33.51 -17.67 -94.12
N GLN A 214 -32.20 -17.56 -93.86
CA GLN A 214 -31.14 -18.25 -94.58
C GLN A 214 -30.26 -19.02 -93.58
N PRO A 215 -30.59 -20.27 -93.19
CA PRO A 215 -29.79 -21.03 -92.22
C PRO A 215 -28.41 -21.50 -92.76
N ASP A 216 -28.23 -21.47 -94.07
CA ASP A 216 -26.94 -21.74 -94.72
C ASP A 216 -26.01 -20.55 -94.53
N GLN A 217 -24.80 -20.79 -94.00
CA GLN A 217 -23.87 -19.74 -93.58
C GLN A 217 -23.49 -18.82 -94.74
N LYS A 218 -23.24 -19.38 -95.93
CA LYS A 218 -22.85 -18.59 -97.09
C LYS A 218 -24.02 -17.74 -97.58
N SER A 219 -25.19 -18.36 -97.76
CA SER A 219 -26.40 -17.65 -98.21
C SER A 219 -26.83 -16.54 -97.23
N TRP A 220 -26.63 -16.77 -95.93
CA TRP A 220 -26.84 -15.77 -94.89
C TRP A 220 -25.89 -14.58 -95.02
N MET A 221 -24.59 -14.84 -95.13
CA MET A 221 -23.58 -13.80 -95.31
C MET A 221 -23.80 -13.01 -96.60
N ASP A 222 -24.14 -13.68 -97.71
CA ASP A 222 -24.46 -13.04 -98.99
C ASP A 222 -25.71 -12.14 -98.87
N SER A 223 -26.67 -12.49 -98.01
CA SER A 223 -27.87 -11.66 -97.74
C SER A 223 -27.51 -10.41 -96.94
N LEU A 224 -26.69 -10.58 -95.89
CA LEU A 224 -26.22 -9.48 -95.05
C LEU A 224 -25.34 -8.50 -95.83
N GLU A 225 -24.45 -9.00 -96.69
CA GLU A 225 -23.64 -8.14 -97.56
C GLU A 225 -24.52 -7.33 -98.53
N LYS A 226 -25.57 -7.94 -99.08
CA LYS A 226 -26.56 -7.19 -99.89
C LYS A 226 -27.27 -6.11 -99.08
N SER A 227 -27.58 -6.33 -97.82
CA SER A 227 -28.13 -5.28 -96.94
C SER A 227 -27.15 -4.11 -96.77
N VAL A 228 -25.85 -4.38 -96.63
CA VAL A 228 -24.82 -3.33 -96.59
C VAL A 228 -24.77 -2.57 -97.92
N ILE A 229 -24.77 -3.27 -99.06
CA ILE A 229 -24.75 -2.66 -100.41
C ILE A 229 -26.02 -1.84 -100.69
N ALA A 230 -27.17 -2.29 -100.19
CA ALA A 230 -28.46 -1.64 -100.39
C ALA A 230 -28.73 -0.48 -99.40
N THR A 231 -27.77 -0.13 -98.56
CA THR A 231 -27.90 0.96 -97.58
C THR A 231 -28.21 2.30 -98.26
N LEU A 232 -28.98 3.15 -97.59
CA LEU A 232 -29.32 4.50 -98.07
C LEU A 232 -28.27 5.56 -97.70
N ARG A 233 -27.13 5.13 -97.15
CA ARG A 233 -26.05 6.04 -96.75
C ARG A 233 -25.24 6.49 -97.95
N ASP A 234 -24.92 7.78 -98.01
CA ASP A 234 -24.10 8.35 -99.08
C ASP A 234 -22.65 7.83 -99.06
N GLU A 235 -22.13 7.51 -97.87
CA GLU A 235 -20.80 6.92 -97.68
C GLU A 235 -20.91 5.61 -96.89
N VAL A 236 -20.23 4.57 -97.38
CA VAL A 236 -20.09 3.28 -96.72
C VAL A 236 -18.62 3.06 -96.42
N GLU A 237 -18.29 2.94 -95.14
CA GLU A 237 -16.92 2.64 -94.69
C GLU A 237 -16.43 1.27 -95.17
N ASN A 238 -15.14 1.00 -94.98
CA ASN A 238 -14.61 -0.36 -95.12
C ASN A 238 -15.40 -1.31 -94.23
N TYR A 239 -15.81 -2.44 -94.80
CA TYR A 239 -16.64 -3.39 -94.08
C TYR A 239 -16.10 -4.81 -94.26
N THR A 240 -15.98 -5.50 -93.14
CA THR A 240 -15.51 -6.87 -93.06
C THR A 240 -16.36 -7.62 -92.05
N MET A 241 -16.85 -8.78 -92.47
CA MET A 241 -17.52 -9.73 -91.60
C MET A 241 -16.87 -11.10 -91.78
N ALA A 242 -16.48 -11.71 -90.68
CA ALA A 242 -16.10 -13.12 -90.64
C ALA A 242 -17.04 -13.89 -89.72
N ALA A 243 -17.64 -14.97 -90.26
CA ALA A 243 -18.46 -15.89 -89.50
C ALA A 243 -17.71 -17.21 -89.29
N VAL A 244 -17.69 -17.69 -88.05
CA VAL A 244 -17.16 -19.00 -87.68
C VAL A 244 -18.31 -19.86 -87.19
N LYS A 245 -18.76 -20.81 -88.01
CA LYS A 245 -19.79 -21.78 -87.65
C LYS A 245 -19.16 -22.99 -86.98
N VAL A 246 -19.60 -23.27 -85.76
CA VAL A 246 -19.16 -24.40 -84.95
C VAL A 246 -20.06 -25.59 -85.27
N GLU A 247 -19.67 -26.45 -86.21
CA GLU A 247 -20.46 -27.64 -86.55
C GLU A 247 -20.27 -28.76 -85.52
N LYS A 248 -19.08 -28.85 -84.93
CA LYS A 248 -18.75 -29.84 -83.89
C LYS A 248 -17.71 -29.30 -82.92
N VAL A 249 -17.88 -29.58 -81.62
CA VAL A 249 -16.95 -29.18 -80.55
C VAL A 249 -16.10 -30.35 -80.08
N ALA A 250 -14.86 -30.07 -79.65
CA ALA A 250 -13.97 -31.07 -79.07
C ALA A 250 -14.38 -31.43 -77.63
N SER A 251 -14.01 -32.62 -77.16
CA SER A 251 -14.33 -33.08 -75.80
C SER A 251 -13.75 -32.13 -74.73
N PRO A 252 -14.45 -31.91 -73.59
CA PRO A 252 -13.92 -31.09 -72.50
C PRO A 252 -12.58 -31.63 -72.01
N GLU A 253 -11.61 -30.74 -71.73
CA GLU A 253 -10.35 -31.16 -71.13
C GLU A 253 -10.62 -31.76 -69.73
N PRO A 254 -9.96 -32.89 -69.37
CA PRO A 254 -10.07 -33.42 -68.02
C PRO A 254 -9.49 -32.40 -67.04
N ILE A 255 -10.35 -31.84 -66.18
CA ILE A 255 -9.97 -30.84 -65.19
C ILE A 255 -9.00 -31.48 -64.18
N GLU A 256 -7.73 -31.06 -64.18
CA GLU A 256 -6.84 -31.27 -63.03
C GLU A 256 -7.44 -30.55 -61.81
N LYS A 257 -7.80 -31.30 -60.77
CA LYS A 257 -8.30 -30.76 -59.50
C LYS A 257 -7.21 -29.91 -58.82
N ASP A 258 -7.26 -28.59 -58.99
CA ASP A 258 -6.40 -27.64 -58.28
C ASP A 258 -6.81 -27.54 -56.78
N GLN A 259 -5.94 -28.04 -55.89
CA GLN A 259 -6.12 -28.00 -54.43
C GLN A 259 -5.98 -26.59 -53.83
N LYS A 260 -5.64 -25.53 -54.61
CA LYS A 260 -5.43 -24.16 -54.09
C LYS A 260 -6.64 -23.53 -53.39
N SER A 261 -7.86 -23.78 -53.86
CA SER A 261 -9.09 -23.20 -53.25
C SER A 261 -9.33 -23.70 -51.82
N PHE A 262 -8.92 -24.94 -51.52
CA PHE A 262 -9.01 -25.51 -50.18
C PHE A 262 -8.01 -24.86 -49.22
N TRP A 263 -6.76 -24.65 -49.65
CA TRP A 263 -5.73 -23.99 -48.84
C TRP A 263 -6.00 -22.50 -48.60
N ILE A 264 -6.61 -21.78 -49.55
CA ILE A 264 -7.02 -20.37 -49.34
C ILE A 264 -8.13 -20.26 -48.30
N LYS A 265 -9.12 -21.16 -48.32
CA LYS A 265 -10.18 -21.18 -47.29
C LYS A 265 -9.64 -21.54 -45.91
N ILE A 266 -8.70 -22.49 -45.83
CA ILE A 266 -7.96 -22.79 -44.58
C ILE A 266 -7.16 -21.57 -44.13
N GLY A 267 -6.52 -20.85 -45.06
CA GLY A 267 -5.77 -19.63 -44.78
C GLY A 267 -6.65 -18.51 -44.19
N LEU A 268 -7.84 -18.28 -44.75
CA LEU A 268 -8.80 -17.29 -44.24
C LEU A 268 -9.38 -17.67 -42.88
N ILE A 269 -9.70 -18.95 -42.65
CA ILE A 269 -10.15 -19.44 -41.34
C ILE A 269 -9.02 -19.30 -40.31
N SER A 270 -7.78 -19.64 -40.69
CA SER A 270 -6.60 -19.49 -39.83
C SER A 270 -6.31 -18.02 -39.51
N LEU A 271 -6.51 -17.11 -40.47
CA LEU A 271 -6.39 -15.67 -40.26
C LEU A 271 -7.48 -15.14 -39.30
N GLY A 272 -8.72 -15.61 -39.44
CA GLY A 272 -9.80 -15.29 -38.51
C GLY A 272 -9.54 -15.78 -37.09
N ILE A 273 -9.05 -17.02 -36.94
CA ILE A 273 -8.62 -17.58 -35.65
C ILE A 273 -7.45 -16.77 -35.06
N LEU A 274 -6.46 -16.41 -35.88
CA LEU A 274 -5.33 -15.58 -35.47
C LEU A 274 -5.80 -14.21 -34.97
N LEU A 275 -6.73 -13.56 -35.67
CA LEU A 275 -7.33 -12.28 -35.28
C LEU A 275 -8.08 -12.39 -33.95
N ILE A 276 -8.85 -13.46 -33.74
CA ILE A 276 -9.53 -13.73 -32.47
C ILE A 276 -8.52 -13.92 -31.34
N ILE A 277 -7.43 -14.70 -31.57
CA ILE A 277 -6.35 -14.86 -30.60
C ILE A 277 -5.66 -13.52 -30.30
N LEU A 278 -5.46 -12.67 -31.31
CA LEU A 278 -4.85 -11.35 -31.16
C LEU A 278 -5.74 -10.41 -30.35
N VAL A 279 -7.05 -10.39 -30.61
CA VAL A 279 -8.03 -9.62 -29.82
C VAL A 279 -8.10 -10.13 -28.39
N LEU A 280 -8.12 -11.45 -28.17
CA LEU A 280 -8.14 -12.03 -26.82
C LEU A 280 -6.85 -11.75 -26.05
N THR A 281 -5.69 -11.81 -26.72
CA THR A 281 -4.40 -11.48 -26.09
C THR A 281 -4.33 -9.98 -25.76
N PHE A 282 -4.74 -9.10 -26.68
CA PHE A 282 -4.82 -7.66 -26.44
C PHE A 282 -5.78 -7.30 -25.30
N TRP A 283 -6.98 -7.88 -25.29
CA TRP A 283 -7.94 -7.71 -24.20
C TRP A 283 -7.38 -8.16 -22.86
N ASN A 284 -6.71 -9.31 -22.81
CA ASN A 284 -6.07 -9.82 -21.60
C ASN A 284 -4.90 -8.94 -21.13
N ILE A 285 -4.11 -8.38 -22.05
CA ILE A 285 -3.05 -7.39 -21.73
C ILE A 285 -3.67 -6.13 -21.14
N ASN A 286 -4.68 -5.54 -21.80
CA ASN A 286 -5.34 -4.33 -21.34
C ASN A 286 -6.00 -4.51 -19.96
N LYS A 287 -6.68 -5.64 -19.75
CA LYS A 287 -7.26 -6.02 -18.46
C LYS A 287 -6.19 -6.08 -17.35
N ARG A 288 -5.04 -6.70 -17.62
CA ARG A 288 -3.92 -6.78 -16.67
C ARG A 288 -3.36 -5.40 -16.35
N ASN A 289 -3.14 -4.56 -17.36
CA ASN A 289 -2.63 -3.20 -17.18
C ASN A 289 -3.58 -2.36 -16.32
N ASN A 290 -4.89 -2.47 -16.53
CA ASN A 290 -5.89 -1.76 -15.72
C ASN A 290 -5.90 -2.20 -14.25
N ILE A 291 -5.73 -3.50 -13.99
CA ILE A 291 -5.61 -4.02 -12.61
C ILE A 291 -4.33 -3.50 -11.96
N MET A 292 -3.20 -3.55 -12.67
CA MET A 292 -1.91 -3.02 -12.18
C MET A 292 -1.98 -1.51 -11.89
N LYS A 293 -2.66 -0.73 -12.74
CA LYS A 293 -2.83 0.71 -12.52
C LYS A 293 -3.65 1.02 -11.26
N ARG A 294 -4.73 0.26 -11.01
CA ARG A 294 -5.52 0.41 -9.77
C ARG A 294 -4.73 0.02 -8.54
N ALA A 295 -3.99 -1.10 -8.59
CA ALA A 295 -3.09 -1.50 -7.52
C ALA A 295 -2.06 -0.39 -7.22
N SER A 296 -1.44 0.18 -8.26
CA SER A 296 -0.50 1.30 -8.10
C SER A 296 -1.13 2.55 -7.48
N ASN A 297 -2.38 2.87 -7.83
CA ASN A 297 -3.09 4.01 -7.22
C ASN A 297 -3.36 3.76 -5.73
N TYR A 298 -3.79 2.55 -5.34
CA TYR A 298 -3.96 2.21 -3.94
C TYR A 298 -2.61 2.19 -3.18
N GLU A 299 -1.52 1.75 -3.82
CA GLU A 299 -0.18 1.85 -3.21
C GLU A 299 0.22 3.31 -2.95
N GLN A 300 -0.09 4.22 -3.88
CA GLN A 300 0.15 5.64 -3.70
C GLN A 300 -0.72 6.24 -2.58
N GLN A 301 -2.01 5.90 -2.55
CA GLN A 301 -2.91 6.33 -1.46
C GLN A 301 -2.43 5.83 -0.10
N ALA A 302 -2.00 4.57 -0.03
CA ALA A 302 -1.44 4.01 1.19
C ALA A 302 -0.19 4.77 1.66
N ASP A 303 0.71 5.12 0.75
CA ASP A 303 1.92 5.89 1.08
C ASP A 303 1.55 7.33 1.51
N ASP A 304 0.56 7.97 0.87
CA ASP A 304 0.07 9.31 1.24
C ASP A 304 -0.57 9.32 2.64
N GLU A 305 -1.41 8.32 2.96
CA GLU A 305 -2.02 8.16 4.28
C GLU A 305 -0.96 7.85 5.36
N LEU A 306 0.10 7.12 5.00
CA LEU A 306 1.22 6.82 5.89
C LEU A 306 1.98 8.10 6.28
N VAL A 307 2.27 8.99 5.32
CA VAL A 307 2.90 10.29 5.59
C VAL A 307 2.02 11.17 6.48
N LYS A 308 0.70 11.11 6.31
CA LYS A 308 -0.27 11.77 7.21
C LYS A 308 -0.39 11.09 8.58
N LYS A 309 0.35 10.01 8.84
CA LYS A 309 0.32 9.18 10.07
C LYS A 309 -1.04 8.52 10.30
N ASN A 310 -1.81 8.31 9.23
CA ASN A 310 -3.07 7.59 9.26
C ASN A 310 -2.85 6.12 8.89
N PHE A 311 -2.22 5.39 9.81
CA PHE A 311 -1.75 4.04 9.55
C PHE A 311 -2.87 3.04 9.25
N ASN A 312 -4.06 3.22 9.85
CA ASN A 312 -5.20 2.34 9.60
C ASN A 312 -5.68 2.44 8.14
N ASN A 313 -5.85 3.67 7.63
CA ASN A 313 -6.22 3.88 6.23
C ASN A 313 -5.14 3.36 5.29
N SER A 314 -3.86 3.60 5.61
CA SER A 314 -2.74 3.05 4.84
C SER A 314 -2.78 1.52 4.75
N VAL A 315 -3.02 0.84 5.88
CA VAL A 315 -3.19 -0.62 5.91
C VAL A 315 -4.39 -1.07 5.09
N ASP A 316 -5.52 -0.36 5.15
CA ASP A 316 -6.72 -0.71 4.39
C ASP A 316 -6.51 -0.52 2.88
N ASP A 317 -5.82 0.54 2.44
CA ASP A 317 -5.43 0.73 1.05
C ASP A 317 -4.47 -0.38 0.58
N LEU A 318 -3.49 -0.79 1.40
CA LEU A 318 -2.63 -1.94 1.08
C LEU A 318 -3.41 -3.26 0.99
N LYS A 319 -4.49 -3.45 1.77
CA LYS A 319 -5.39 -4.61 1.58
C LYS A 319 -6.13 -4.54 0.25
N LEU A 320 -6.53 -3.36 -0.21
CA LEU A 320 -7.12 -3.17 -1.54
C LEU A 320 -6.12 -3.52 -2.66
N VAL A 321 -4.83 -3.19 -2.50
CA VAL A 321 -3.73 -3.61 -3.40
C VAL A 321 -3.68 -5.14 -3.51
N ILE A 322 -3.71 -5.85 -2.38
CA ILE A 322 -3.76 -7.33 -2.37
C ILE A 322 -4.99 -7.82 -3.14
N GLY A 323 -6.16 -7.23 -2.89
CA GLY A 323 -7.40 -7.57 -3.59
C GLY A 323 -7.33 -7.37 -5.11
N GLU A 324 -6.62 -6.35 -5.60
CA GLU A 324 -6.35 -6.17 -7.03
C GLU A 324 -5.35 -7.21 -7.57
N TYR A 325 -4.24 -7.48 -6.87
CA TYR A 325 -3.28 -8.50 -7.28
C TYR A 325 -3.87 -9.91 -7.32
N GLU A 326 -4.81 -10.25 -6.43
CA GLU A 326 -5.51 -11.54 -6.48
C GLU A 326 -6.31 -11.73 -7.76
N LYS A 327 -6.87 -10.66 -8.36
CA LYS A 327 -7.59 -10.72 -9.64
C LYS A 327 -6.70 -11.11 -10.82
N LEU A 328 -5.37 -10.98 -10.69
CA LEU A 328 -4.39 -11.37 -11.71
C LEU A 328 -4.10 -12.88 -11.72
N LYS A 329 -4.46 -13.63 -10.67
CA LYS A 329 -4.15 -15.06 -10.56
C LYS A 329 -4.82 -15.84 -11.70
N PRO A 330 -4.06 -16.55 -12.56
CA PRO A 330 -4.65 -17.31 -13.66
C PRO A 330 -5.51 -18.47 -13.14
N LYS A 331 -6.73 -18.59 -13.69
CA LYS A 331 -7.72 -19.62 -13.31
C LYS A 331 -7.44 -21.01 -13.91
N SER A 332 -6.59 -21.10 -14.94
CA SER A 332 -6.29 -22.36 -15.62
C SER A 332 -5.46 -23.31 -14.75
N LYS A 333 -5.88 -24.59 -14.73
CA LYS A 333 -5.23 -25.72 -14.03
C LYS A 333 -4.92 -26.85 -15.00
N GLY A 334 -4.10 -27.83 -14.58
CA GLY A 334 -3.78 -29.01 -15.38
C GLY A 334 -2.97 -28.70 -16.65
N ILE A 335 -3.19 -29.47 -17.71
CA ILE A 335 -2.44 -29.43 -18.98
C ILE A 335 -2.50 -28.03 -19.62
N PHE A 336 -3.67 -27.39 -19.65
CA PHE A 336 -3.82 -26.02 -20.16
C PHE A 336 -3.01 -25.01 -19.34
N GLY A 337 -2.95 -25.15 -18.01
CA GLY A 337 -2.14 -24.28 -17.15
C GLY A 337 -0.63 -24.42 -17.38
N PHE A 338 -0.17 -25.62 -17.74
CA PHE A 338 1.24 -25.89 -18.09
C PHE A 338 1.66 -25.14 -19.36
N PHE A 339 0.85 -25.20 -20.42
CA PHE A 339 1.15 -24.54 -21.70
C PHE A 339 1.18 -23.00 -21.61
N VAL A 340 0.42 -22.37 -20.71
CA VAL A 340 0.44 -20.89 -20.51
C VAL A 340 1.34 -20.42 -19.37
N ASN A 341 2.18 -21.30 -18.83
CA ASN A 341 3.05 -21.02 -17.68
C ASN A 341 2.29 -20.40 -16.49
N ALA A 342 1.10 -20.94 -16.19
CA ALA A 342 0.20 -20.39 -15.18
C ALA A 342 0.75 -20.52 -13.75
N ASN A 343 1.60 -21.52 -13.48
CA ASN A 343 2.22 -21.72 -12.17
C ASN A 343 3.24 -20.64 -11.84
N ALA A 344 4.21 -20.37 -12.73
CA ALA A 344 5.20 -19.30 -12.51
C ALA A 344 4.53 -17.91 -12.39
N ARG A 345 3.44 -17.69 -13.13
CA ARG A 345 2.63 -16.46 -13.00
C ARG A 345 1.93 -16.36 -11.63
N ARG A 346 1.39 -17.46 -11.11
CA ARG A 346 0.80 -17.49 -9.75
C ARG A 346 1.85 -17.21 -8.68
N GLU A 347 3.04 -17.77 -8.83
CA GLU A 347 4.17 -17.54 -7.93
C GLU A 347 4.59 -16.07 -7.93
N LYS A 348 4.83 -15.47 -9.11
CA LYS A 348 5.15 -14.03 -9.21
C LYS A 348 4.10 -13.12 -8.57
N ILE A 349 2.82 -13.41 -8.77
CA ILE A 349 1.72 -12.65 -8.15
C ILE A 349 1.70 -12.87 -6.63
N GLN A 350 2.02 -14.09 -6.17
CA GLN A 350 2.10 -14.40 -4.75
C GLN A 350 3.26 -13.66 -4.09
N ASP A 351 4.41 -13.52 -4.75
CA ASP A 351 5.54 -12.72 -4.25
C ASP A 351 5.16 -11.23 -4.11
N MET A 352 4.47 -10.67 -5.10
CA MET A 352 3.95 -9.30 -5.01
C MET A 352 2.99 -9.14 -3.82
N ILE A 353 2.07 -10.08 -3.62
CA ILE A 353 1.15 -10.08 -2.46
C ILE A 353 1.94 -10.20 -1.16
N ASN A 354 2.94 -11.07 -1.09
CA ASN A 354 3.77 -11.26 0.11
C ASN A 354 4.58 -9.99 0.43
N ASN A 355 5.07 -9.27 -0.58
CA ASN A 355 5.72 -7.98 -0.39
C ASN A 355 4.77 -6.96 0.23
N VAL A 356 3.54 -6.83 -0.31
CA VAL A 356 2.51 -5.93 0.25
C VAL A 356 2.12 -6.35 1.67
N LYS A 357 1.99 -7.65 1.96
CA LYS A 357 1.74 -8.14 3.33
C LYS A 357 2.86 -7.75 4.29
N ASN A 358 4.12 -7.84 3.86
CA ASN A 358 5.24 -7.37 4.67
C ASN A 358 5.14 -5.86 4.94
N ARG A 359 4.77 -5.05 3.93
CA ARG A 359 4.51 -3.60 4.11
C ARG A 359 3.38 -3.33 5.12
N ILE A 360 2.29 -4.12 5.09
CA ILE A 360 1.21 -4.04 6.08
C ILE A 360 1.76 -4.28 7.48
N VAL A 361 2.50 -5.36 7.69
CA VAL A 361 3.11 -5.69 9.00
C VAL A 361 4.03 -4.55 9.49
N GLN A 362 4.85 -3.98 8.60
CA GLN A 362 5.69 -2.83 8.99
C GLN A 362 4.85 -1.59 9.33
N THR A 363 3.76 -1.36 8.61
CA THR A 363 2.85 -0.22 8.86
C THR A 363 2.08 -0.39 10.18
N GLU A 364 1.65 -1.61 10.52
CA GLU A 364 1.03 -1.92 11.81
C GLU A 364 2.02 -1.71 12.97
N LYS A 365 3.29 -2.09 12.81
CA LYS A 365 4.34 -1.78 13.80
C LYS A 365 4.53 -0.28 14.00
N LEU A 366 4.48 0.51 12.92
CA LEU A 366 4.50 1.98 13.01
C LEU A 366 3.27 2.51 13.75
N ALA A 367 2.08 1.98 13.44
CA ALA A 367 0.83 2.35 14.12
C ALA A 367 0.94 2.16 15.64
N MET A 368 1.41 0.98 16.07
CA MET A 368 1.64 0.70 17.50
C MET A 368 2.69 1.63 18.12
N ALA A 369 3.77 1.94 17.39
CA ALA A 369 4.78 2.85 17.88
C ALA A 369 4.21 4.25 18.12
N PHE A 370 3.46 4.80 17.18
CA PHE A 370 2.81 6.12 17.34
C PHE A 370 1.71 6.11 18.40
N GLN A 371 0.99 5.00 18.56
CA GLN A 371 0.06 4.83 19.68
C GLN A 371 0.79 4.91 21.03
N ASN A 372 1.94 4.23 21.17
CA ASN A 372 2.77 4.33 22.37
C ASN A 372 3.31 5.74 22.61
N ILE A 373 3.65 6.51 21.56
CA ILE A 373 4.02 7.93 21.69
C ILE A 373 2.85 8.73 22.27
N ASN A 374 1.65 8.56 21.73
CA ASN A 374 0.46 9.29 22.18
C ASN A 374 0.11 8.94 23.63
N GLN A 375 0.13 7.64 23.98
CA GLN A 375 -0.08 7.18 25.35
C GLN A 375 1.01 7.72 26.29
N GLY A 376 2.28 7.71 25.86
CA GLY A 376 3.39 8.29 26.62
C GLY A 376 3.19 9.78 26.88
N ASN A 377 2.74 10.55 25.88
CA ASN A 377 2.43 11.97 26.03
C ASN A 377 1.30 12.23 27.03
N GLU A 378 0.24 11.43 26.98
CA GLU A 378 -0.87 11.51 27.93
C GLU A 378 -0.41 11.24 29.36
N LEU A 379 0.34 10.15 29.57
CA LEU A 379 0.91 9.78 30.86
C LEU A 379 1.88 10.85 31.37
N PHE A 380 2.72 11.42 30.49
CA PHE A 380 3.65 12.50 30.81
C PHE A 380 2.92 13.74 31.33
N ASN A 381 1.87 14.17 30.62
CA ASN A 381 1.06 15.32 31.01
C ASN A 381 0.36 15.08 32.37
N ASN A 382 -0.12 13.85 32.60
CA ASN A 382 -0.75 13.43 33.85
C ASN A 382 0.25 13.19 35.00
N GLY A 383 1.55 13.44 34.81
CA GLY A 383 2.58 13.30 35.85
C GLY A 383 2.96 11.86 36.17
N ARG A 384 2.57 10.89 35.33
CA ARG A 384 2.96 9.46 35.44
C ARG A 384 4.23 9.20 34.64
N TYR A 385 5.34 9.77 35.09
CA TYR A 385 6.58 9.81 34.30
C TYR A 385 7.28 8.46 34.09
N ASP A 386 7.14 7.52 35.03
CA ASP A 386 7.67 6.16 34.88
C ASP A 386 6.96 5.40 33.75
N ASP A 387 5.63 5.41 33.78
CA ASP A 387 4.81 4.77 32.74
C ASP A 387 5.01 5.46 31.38
N ALA A 388 5.10 6.80 31.37
CA ALA A 388 5.40 7.57 30.16
C ALA A 388 6.76 7.17 29.56
N THR A 389 7.78 7.02 30.40
CA THR A 389 9.12 6.58 29.98
C THR A 389 9.07 5.19 29.36
N GLN A 390 8.32 4.25 29.95
CA GLN A 390 8.14 2.92 29.39
C GLN A 390 7.48 2.98 28.01
N SER A 391 6.38 3.72 27.86
CA SER A 391 5.70 3.90 26.57
C SER A 391 6.62 4.53 25.52
N TYR A 392 7.40 5.57 25.88
CA TYR A 392 8.37 6.17 24.97
C TYR A 392 9.50 5.21 24.58
N GLN A 393 10.00 4.38 25.50
CA GLN A 393 11.01 3.37 25.20
C GLN A 393 10.47 2.30 24.25
N SER A 394 9.23 1.83 24.46
CA SER A 394 8.58 0.89 23.54
C SER A 394 8.39 1.48 22.16
N ALA A 395 7.97 2.76 22.06
CA ALA A 395 7.90 3.47 20.79
C ALA A 395 9.27 3.62 20.12
N LYS A 396 10.29 4.02 20.90
CA LYS A 396 11.67 4.18 20.42
C LYS A 396 12.23 2.87 19.87
N PHE A 397 12.05 1.77 20.58
CA PHE A 397 12.48 0.44 20.16
C PHE A 397 11.82 0.06 18.83
N ALA A 398 10.49 0.15 18.74
CA ALA A 398 9.74 -0.19 17.53
C ALA A 398 10.13 0.68 16.32
N LEU A 399 10.35 1.99 16.51
CA LEU A 399 10.82 2.89 15.46
C LEU A 399 12.28 2.66 15.06
N SER A 400 13.13 2.23 16.00
CA SER A 400 14.55 1.97 15.73
C SER A 400 14.76 0.71 14.88
N GLU A 401 13.97 -0.34 15.13
CA GLU A 401 14.02 -1.59 14.36
C GLU A 401 13.34 -1.49 12.98
N ASN A 402 12.42 -0.54 12.82
CA ASN A 402 11.66 -0.39 11.59
C ASN A 402 12.34 0.58 10.62
N SER A 403 12.84 0.05 9.50
CA SER A 403 13.45 0.84 8.43
C SER A 403 12.46 1.29 7.34
N TYR A 404 11.20 0.85 7.41
CA TYR A 404 10.20 1.17 6.40
C TYR A 404 9.79 2.65 6.47
N LYS A 405 9.94 3.34 5.33
CA LYS A 405 9.54 4.75 5.14
C LYS A 405 10.10 5.72 6.19
N ARG A 406 11.34 5.46 6.62
CA ARG A 406 12.00 6.15 7.74
C ARG A 406 12.21 7.64 7.47
N ASP A 407 12.56 7.98 6.23
CA ASP A 407 12.82 9.36 5.83
C ASP A 407 11.50 10.13 5.65
N GLU A 408 10.50 9.51 5.02
CA GLU A 408 9.19 10.13 4.80
C GLU A 408 8.43 10.41 6.11
N LEU A 409 8.70 9.66 7.17
CA LEU A 409 8.11 9.84 8.50
C LEU A 409 8.95 10.72 9.43
N ASN A 410 10.10 11.22 8.98
CA ASN A 410 11.09 11.93 9.82
C ASN A 410 11.42 11.16 11.11
N THR A 411 11.54 9.82 11.02
CA THR A 411 11.69 8.97 12.21
C THR A 411 12.92 9.32 13.05
N ASN A 412 14.01 9.79 12.43
CA ASN A 412 15.21 10.21 13.17
C ASN A 412 14.94 11.41 14.09
N GLU A 413 14.18 12.40 13.63
CA GLU A 413 13.79 13.57 14.43
C GLU A 413 12.86 13.15 15.58
N ILE A 414 11.94 12.23 15.31
CA ILE A 414 11.05 11.65 16.33
C ILE A 414 11.86 10.91 17.40
N LEU A 415 12.86 10.11 17.00
CA LEU A 415 13.74 9.41 17.94
C LEU A 415 14.51 10.39 18.84
N THR A 416 15.06 11.48 18.28
CA THR A 416 15.70 12.55 19.07
C THR A 416 14.71 13.20 20.05
N THR A 417 13.48 13.45 19.61
CA THR A 417 12.42 14.01 20.45
C THR A 417 12.05 13.06 21.59
N LEU A 418 11.94 11.76 21.32
CA LEU A 418 11.68 10.74 22.33
C LEU A 418 12.80 10.65 23.36
N ASP A 419 14.06 10.76 22.94
CA ASP A 419 15.20 10.80 23.85
C ASP A 419 15.14 12.01 24.79
N SER A 420 14.84 13.19 24.26
CA SER A 420 14.62 14.39 25.07
C SER A 420 13.45 14.23 26.04
N ARG A 421 12.35 13.62 25.61
CA ARG A 421 11.17 13.35 26.46
C ARG A 421 11.47 12.37 27.57
N ILE A 422 12.21 11.29 27.29
CA ILE A 422 12.65 10.31 28.28
C ILE A 422 13.56 10.97 29.33
N GLN A 423 14.53 11.78 28.90
CA GLN A 423 15.40 12.53 29.82
C GLN A 423 14.60 13.51 30.68
N SER A 424 13.64 14.23 30.08
CA SER A 424 12.76 15.16 30.80
C SER A 424 11.89 14.43 31.81
N ALA A 425 11.31 13.27 31.45
CA ALA A 425 10.50 12.45 32.34
C ALA A 425 11.30 11.97 33.56
N SER A 426 12.56 11.56 33.35
CA SER A 426 13.47 11.17 34.44
C SER A 426 13.71 12.33 35.43
N LYS A 427 14.01 13.53 34.91
CA LYS A 427 14.19 14.73 35.76
C LYS A 427 12.90 15.13 36.49
N LEU A 428 11.75 15.03 35.83
CA LEU A 428 10.48 15.35 36.44
C LEU A 428 10.06 14.35 37.53
N LYS A 429 10.44 13.08 37.39
CA LYS A 429 10.32 12.08 38.46
C LYS A 429 11.19 12.45 39.66
N GLU A 430 12.42 12.88 39.43
CA GLU A 430 13.31 13.38 40.49
C GLU A 430 12.67 14.58 41.21
N ALA A 431 12.10 15.53 40.46
CA ALA A 431 11.37 16.66 41.03
C ALA A 431 10.19 16.22 41.91
N GLN A 432 9.42 15.20 41.52
CA GLN A 432 8.34 14.65 42.35
C GLN A 432 8.85 14.03 43.66
N ALA A 433 9.99 13.34 43.61
CA ALA A 433 10.61 12.78 44.81
C ALA A 433 11.09 13.89 45.77
N ILE A 434 11.70 14.95 45.23
CA ILE A 434 12.14 16.12 46.02
C ILE A 434 10.94 16.87 46.60
N GLU A 435 9.87 17.08 45.81
CA GLU A 435 8.63 17.67 46.29
C GLU A 435 8.02 16.84 47.44
N THR A 436 8.04 15.51 47.32
CA THR A 436 7.58 14.59 48.37
C THR A 436 8.41 14.73 49.65
N ALA A 437 9.75 14.82 49.52
CA ALA A 437 10.64 15.11 50.64
C ALA A 437 10.35 16.49 51.28
N GLY A 438 10.02 17.50 50.45
CA GLY A 438 9.55 18.80 50.92
C GLY A 438 8.25 18.71 51.73
N ASN A 439 7.26 17.94 51.24
CA ASN A 439 5.99 17.71 51.96
C ASN A 439 6.21 16.98 53.30
N GLN A 440 7.15 16.04 53.34
CA GLN A 440 7.52 15.33 54.58
C GLN A 440 8.22 16.26 55.58
N ALA A 441 9.17 17.08 55.12
CA ALA A 441 9.83 18.08 55.95
C ALA A 441 8.84 19.10 56.50
N PHE A 442 7.88 19.55 55.69
CA PHE A 442 6.80 20.44 56.10
C PHE A 442 5.93 19.82 57.20
N SER A 443 5.51 18.56 57.02
CA SER A 443 4.72 17.82 58.00
C SER A 443 5.47 17.57 59.32
N ALA A 444 6.81 17.45 59.25
CA ALA A 444 7.68 17.34 60.41
C ALA A 444 8.00 18.69 61.10
N GLY A 445 7.48 19.81 60.57
CA GLY A 445 7.73 21.16 61.10
C GLY A 445 9.09 21.77 60.72
N ASN A 446 9.85 21.12 59.82
CA ASN A 446 11.12 21.64 59.33
C ASN A 446 10.91 22.52 58.09
N PHE A 447 10.48 23.76 58.33
CA PHE A 447 10.09 24.71 57.27
C PHE A 447 11.24 25.15 56.36
N ASN A 448 12.47 25.26 56.88
CA ASN A 448 13.63 25.63 56.08
C ASN A 448 13.96 24.54 55.04
N LEU A 449 14.03 23.28 55.49
CA LEU A 449 14.27 22.15 54.60
C LEU A 449 13.13 21.96 53.59
N ALA A 450 11.88 22.20 54.01
CA ALA A 450 10.74 22.16 53.11
C ALA A 450 10.84 23.21 51.98
N LYS A 451 11.18 24.46 52.33
CA LYS A 451 11.40 25.55 51.36
C LYS A 451 12.54 25.25 50.39
N GLU A 452 13.65 24.73 50.88
CA GLU A 452 14.79 24.34 50.04
C GLU A 452 14.39 23.27 49.02
N ASN A 453 13.79 22.17 49.49
CA ASN A 453 13.30 21.09 48.62
C ASN A 453 12.27 21.61 47.60
N TYR A 454 11.33 22.44 48.03
CA TYR A 454 10.34 23.04 47.12
C TYR A 454 10.98 23.93 46.05
N LYS A 455 11.96 24.78 46.39
CA LYS A 455 12.67 25.58 45.38
C LYS A 455 13.41 24.70 44.37
N THR A 456 14.13 23.69 44.84
CA THR A 456 14.83 22.74 43.96
C THR A 456 13.86 22.01 43.03
N ALA A 457 12.74 21.49 43.55
CA ALA A 457 11.71 20.86 42.73
C ALA A 457 11.11 21.84 41.71
N SER A 458 10.83 23.08 42.12
CA SER A 458 10.30 24.14 41.26
C SER A 458 11.23 24.47 40.08
N GLU A 459 12.54 24.56 40.31
CA GLU A 459 13.53 24.81 39.24
C GLU A 459 13.55 23.67 38.22
N ILE A 460 13.50 22.42 38.69
CA ILE A 460 13.46 21.25 37.80
C ILE A 460 12.15 21.22 37.01
N TYR A 461 11.01 21.49 37.64
CA TYR A 461 9.72 21.58 36.94
C TYR A 461 9.74 22.69 35.88
N LEU A 462 10.24 23.87 36.19
CA LEU A 462 10.32 25.00 35.26
C LEU A 462 11.19 24.67 34.03
N THR A 463 12.40 24.16 34.26
CA THR A 463 13.35 23.83 33.18
C THR A 463 12.87 22.69 32.28
N ASN A 464 11.92 21.88 32.76
CA ASN A 464 11.28 20.81 31.99
C ASN A 464 9.83 21.14 31.58
N GLY A 465 9.45 22.43 31.61
CA GLY A 465 8.20 22.93 31.02
C GLY A 465 6.92 22.68 31.82
N ARG A 466 7.02 22.42 33.13
CA ARG A 466 5.88 22.17 34.04
C ARG A 466 5.54 23.40 34.90
N ALA A 467 5.15 24.49 34.24
CA ALA A 467 4.76 25.73 34.93
C ALA A 467 3.54 25.55 35.85
N ASP A 468 2.64 24.61 35.52
CA ASP A 468 1.50 24.22 36.34
C ASP A 468 1.94 23.69 37.72
N TYR A 469 3.03 22.92 37.76
CA TYR A 469 3.61 22.40 39.01
C TYR A 469 4.34 23.51 39.78
N VAL A 470 5.05 24.39 39.09
CA VAL A 470 5.70 25.57 39.71
C VAL A 470 4.69 26.39 40.52
N SER A 471 3.53 26.73 39.94
CA SER A 471 2.48 27.48 40.65
C SER A 471 1.85 26.69 41.82
N SER A 472 1.89 25.36 41.79
CA SER A 472 1.50 24.53 42.94
C SER A 472 2.53 24.63 44.07
N ILE A 473 3.81 24.57 43.73
CA ILE A 473 4.92 24.69 44.68
C ILE A 473 4.98 26.09 45.30
N GLU A 474 4.79 27.15 44.52
CA GLU A 474 4.76 28.53 45.02
C GLU A 474 3.70 28.69 46.12
N ARG A 475 2.50 28.14 45.92
CA ARG A 475 1.43 28.13 46.94
C ARG A 475 1.85 27.42 48.23
N LYS A 476 2.61 26.32 48.13
CA LYS A 476 3.14 25.61 49.31
C LYS A 476 4.18 26.44 50.05
N ILE A 477 5.03 27.17 49.33
CA ILE A 477 6.00 28.10 49.92
C ILE A 477 5.27 29.26 50.62
N ASP A 478 4.22 29.80 50.01
CA ASP A 478 3.39 30.84 50.61
C ASP A 478 2.69 30.36 51.89
N GLU A 479 2.18 29.13 51.93
CA GLU A 479 1.62 28.55 53.16
C GLU A 479 2.67 28.51 54.30
N ILE A 480 3.93 28.16 53.99
CA ILE A 480 5.02 28.22 54.98
C ILE A 480 5.23 29.66 55.46
N ASN A 481 5.28 30.63 54.54
CA ASN A 481 5.48 32.04 54.88
C ASN A 481 4.34 32.57 55.78
N GLU A 482 3.09 32.17 55.53
CA GLU A 482 1.96 32.53 56.39
C GLU A 482 2.05 31.92 57.80
N LYS A 483 2.49 30.66 57.91
CA LYS A 483 2.71 30.00 59.22
C LYS A 483 3.81 30.69 60.01
N GLU A 484 4.93 31.03 59.36
CA GLU A 484 6.02 31.79 59.98
C GLU A 484 5.53 33.17 60.45
N LYS A 485 4.77 33.89 59.62
CA LYS A 485 4.17 35.18 60.00
C LYS A 485 3.22 35.06 61.18
N THR A 486 2.41 34.01 61.23
CA THR A 486 1.49 33.75 62.35
C THR A 486 2.25 33.47 63.64
N ALA A 487 3.29 32.63 63.58
CA ALA A 487 4.16 32.35 64.72
C ALA A 487 4.90 33.61 65.20
N TYR A 488 5.37 34.45 64.27
CA TYR A 488 5.99 35.74 64.58
C TYR A 488 5.01 36.68 65.31
N ASN A 489 3.76 36.79 64.82
CA ASN A 489 2.72 37.57 65.50
C ASN A 489 2.44 37.04 66.93
N GLY A 490 2.48 35.72 67.14
CA GLY A 490 2.35 35.12 68.47
C GLY A 490 3.52 35.50 69.40
N ALA A 491 4.75 35.49 68.89
CA ALA A 491 5.93 35.95 69.62
C ALA A 491 5.80 37.44 70.02
N MET A 492 5.37 38.28 69.07
CA MET A 492 5.14 39.71 69.29
C MET A 492 4.04 40.00 70.32
N LEU A 493 2.93 39.25 70.31
CA LEU A 493 1.89 39.37 71.33
C LEU A 493 2.42 39.02 72.73
N THR A 494 3.29 38.01 72.82
CA THR A 494 3.93 37.59 74.07
C THR A 494 4.94 38.64 74.56
N GLU A 495 5.70 39.24 73.64
CA GLU A 495 6.58 40.39 73.91
C GLU A 495 5.77 41.58 74.46
N ASN A 496 4.69 41.98 73.78
CA ASN A 496 3.82 43.08 74.21
C ASN A 496 3.21 42.84 75.60
N ARG A 497 2.88 41.58 75.93
CA ARG A 497 2.44 41.21 77.29
C ARG A 497 3.57 41.43 78.31
N GLY A 498 4.82 41.10 77.96
CA GLY A 498 5.99 41.41 78.78
C GLY A 498 6.15 42.90 79.02
N ASP A 499 6.02 43.71 77.96
CA ASP A 499 6.10 45.17 78.02
C ASP A 499 5.01 45.75 78.94
N LEU A 500 3.76 45.30 78.82
CA LEU A 500 2.64 45.74 79.67
C LEU A 500 2.86 45.42 81.16
N LEU A 501 3.40 44.23 81.46
CA LEU A 501 3.62 43.78 82.84
C LEU A 501 4.88 44.39 83.48
N SER A 502 5.79 44.95 82.70
CA SER A 502 7.09 45.47 83.18
C SER A 502 6.98 46.52 84.28
N ALA A 503 5.87 47.28 84.30
CA ALA A 503 5.61 48.31 85.30
C ALA A 503 4.91 47.79 86.58
N SER A 504 4.18 46.68 86.50
CA SER A 504 3.29 46.21 87.58
C SER A 504 3.72 44.89 88.21
N ASP A 505 4.34 43.99 87.46
CA ASP A 505 4.75 42.65 87.90
C ASP A 505 5.99 42.20 87.12
N ALA A 506 7.16 42.55 87.64
CA ALA A 506 8.44 42.28 87.00
C ALA A 506 8.74 40.78 86.84
N ASN A 507 8.21 39.90 87.70
CA ASN A 507 8.41 38.47 87.55
C ASN A 507 7.60 37.88 86.40
N LYS A 508 6.32 38.27 86.26
CA LYS A 508 5.50 37.84 85.11
C LYS A 508 5.95 38.49 83.80
N SER A 509 6.45 39.72 83.84
CA SER A 509 7.07 40.38 82.67
C SER A 509 8.29 39.61 82.18
N ARG A 510 9.18 39.19 83.09
CA ARG A 510 10.35 38.37 82.77
C ARG A 510 9.96 37.00 82.18
N GLU A 511 8.94 36.34 82.72
CA GLU A 511 8.42 35.09 82.18
C GLU A 511 7.90 35.27 80.74
N ALA A 512 7.12 36.31 80.48
CA ALA A 512 6.62 36.63 79.15
C ALA A 512 7.77 36.95 78.17
N TYR A 513 8.80 37.69 78.58
CA TYR A 513 9.97 37.91 77.75
C TYR A 513 10.75 36.62 77.45
N TYR A 514 10.95 35.73 78.43
CA TYR A 514 11.59 34.43 78.15
C TYR A 514 10.78 33.59 77.16
N GLN A 515 9.45 33.60 77.26
CA GLN A 515 8.57 32.93 76.30
C GLN A 515 8.69 33.56 74.90
N ALA A 516 8.61 34.89 74.79
CA ALA A 516 8.76 35.60 73.52
C ALA A 516 10.14 35.35 72.89
N ARG A 517 11.20 35.35 73.71
CA ARG A 517 12.58 35.01 73.31
C ARG A 517 12.67 33.60 72.74
N GLN A 518 12.10 32.60 73.40
CA GLN A 518 12.07 31.23 72.88
C GLN A 518 11.33 31.13 71.56
N MET A 519 10.22 31.87 71.40
CA MET A 519 9.46 31.90 70.14
C MET A 519 10.25 32.56 69.00
N TYR A 520 10.86 33.73 69.22
CA TYR A 520 11.71 34.37 68.21
C TYR A 520 12.97 33.54 67.89
N GLN A 521 13.56 32.87 68.89
CA GLN A 521 14.67 31.94 68.69
C GLN A 521 14.26 30.73 67.84
N ALA A 522 13.06 30.18 68.05
CA ALA A 522 12.51 29.10 67.23
C ALA A 522 12.24 29.54 65.78
N LEU A 523 11.98 30.83 65.56
CA LEU A 523 11.85 31.44 64.22
C LEU A 523 13.19 31.83 63.59
N GLY A 524 14.30 31.67 64.31
CA GLY A 524 15.64 32.06 63.84
C GLY A 524 15.90 33.57 63.81
N ASP A 525 15.04 34.39 64.41
CA ASP A 525 15.24 35.85 64.47
C ASP A 525 16.19 36.21 65.63
N THR A 526 17.48 36.23 65.31
CA THR A 526 18.56 36.53 66.27
C THR A 526 18.56 37.98 66.72
N VAL A 527 18.09 38.91 65.87
CA VAL A 527 17.99 40.33 66.19
C VAL A 527 16.93 40.53 67.27
N LYS A 528 15.72 39.99 67.05
CA LYS A 528 14.65 40.05 68.06
C LYS A 528 15.02 39.30 69.33
N THR A 529 15.67 38.15 69.23
CA THR A 529 16.16 37.42 70.40
C THR A 529 17.08 38.30 71.26
N GLN A 530 18.01 39.03 70.63
CA GLN A 530 18.91 39.95 71.32
C GLN A 530 18.18 41.19 71.89
N GLU A 531 17.19 41.74 71.18
CA GLU A 531 16.35 42.82 71.69
C GLU A 531 15.62 42.41 72.98
N ILE A 532 15.06 41.20 73.02
CA ILE A 532 14.39 40.67 74.22
C ILE A 532 15.40 40.43 75.35
N ASP A 533 16.61 39.93 75.06
CA ASP A 533 17.67 39.78 76.05
C ASP A 533 18.04 41.14 76.68
N ASN A 534 18.10 42.21 75.88
CA ASN A 534 18.33 43.56 76.38
C ASN A 534 17.17 44.05 77.28
N LYS A 535 15.91 43.82 76.89
CA LYS A 535 14.73 44.15 77.72
C LYS A 535 14.75 43.42 79.08
N ILE A 536 15.15 42.14 79.09
CA ILE A 536 15.31 41.35 80.34
C ILE A 536 16.42 41.96 81.21
N GLN A 537 17.55 42.35 80.61
CA GLN A 537 18.66 42.98 81.33
C GLN A 537 18.29 44.34 81.93
N GLU A 538 17.56 45.17 81.19
CA GLU A 538 17.06 46.47 81.67
C GLU A 538 16.08 46.28 82.85
N LEU A 539 15.14 45.33 82.74
CA LEU A 539 14.20 45.00 83.82
C LEU A 539 14.93 44.57 85.10
N ASN A 540 15.98 43.75 84.97
CA ASN A 540 16.81 43.32 86.10
C ASN A 540 17.60 44.49 86.71
N SER A 541 18.12 45.40 85.87
CA SER A 541 18.85 46.58 86.32
C SER A 541 17.96 47.56 87.10
N LYS A 542 16.71 47.74 86.65
CA LYS A 542 15.69 48.56 87.34
C LYS A 542 15.32 47.99 88.71
N GLN A 543 15.13 46.67 88.82
CA GLN A 543 14.92 46.03 90.11
C GLN A 543 16.10 46.24 91.06
N MET A 544 17.35 46.12 90.57
CA MET A 544 18.55 46.33 91.38
C MET A 544 18.67 47.78 91.88
N SER A 545 18.36 48.77 91.04
CA SER A 545 18.36 50.19 91.44
C SER A 545 17.32 50.51 92.53
N ASN A 546 16.11 49.95 92.41
CA ASN A 546 15.07 50.11 93.42
C ASN A 546 15.45 49.43 94.75
N ILE A 547 16.08 48.24 94.71
CA ILE A 547 16.63 47.57 95.91
C ILE A 547 17.68 48.46 96.59
N GLN A 548 18.57 49.10 95.82
CA GLN A 548 19.63 49.94 96.37
C GLN A 548 19.10 51.24 97.01
N THR A 549 18.07 51.84 96.40
CA THR A 549 17.36 52.99 96.97
C THR A 549 16.68 52.63 98.28
N ALA A 550 16.02 51.46 98.34
CA ALA A 550 15.40 50.96 99.56
C ALA A 550 16.43 50.69 100.66
N ASN A 551 17.58 50.06 100.33
CA ASN A 551 18.66 49.79 101.28
C ASN A 551 19.22 51.08 101.92
N ASN A 552 19.40 52.15 101.13
CA ASN A 552 19.89 53.43 101.64
C ASN A 552 18.91 54.08 102.64
N LEU A 553 17.61 54.03 102.35
CA LEU A 553 16.57 54.53 103.26
C LEU A 553 16.50 53.72 104.58
N VAL A 554 16.79 52.40 104.52
CA VAL A 554 16.91 51.58 105.74
C VAL A 554 18.08 52.02 106.60
N GLN A 555 19.26 52.22 106.00
CA GLN A 555 20.44 52.66 106.73
C GLN A 555 20.22 54.02 107.42
N GLU A 556 19.60 54.96 106.71
CA GLU A 556 19.29 56.29 107.26
C GLU A 556 18.25 56.21 108.39
N GLY A 557 17.22 55.37 108.24
CA GLY A 557 16.23 55.11 109.29
C GLY A 557 16.81 54.42 110.54
N LEU A 558 17.78 53.52 110.37
CA LEU A 558 18.51 52.87 111.47
C LEU A 558 19.35 53.88 112.26
N ASN A 559 19.98 54.85 111.61
CA ASN A 559 20.75 55.92 112.28
C ASN A 559 19.84 56.76 113.22
N HIS A 560 18.60 57.02 112.82
CA HIS A 560 17.63 57.72 113.68
C HIS A 560 17.16 56.90 114.90
N ILE A 561 17.24 55.55 114.85
CA ILE A 561 16.98 54.69 116.01
C ILE A 561 18.12 54.83 117.03
N THR A 562 19.38 54.89 116.58
CA THR A 562 20.53 55.13 117.45
C THR A 562 20.54 56.53 118.07
N ASP A 563 19.92 57.52 117.43
CA ASP A 563 19.81 58.90 117.92
C ASP A 563 18.63 59.13 118.89
N ASN A 564 17.95 58.06 119.32
CA ASN A 564 16.85 58.07 120.28
C ASN A 564 15.62 58.89 119.81
N LYS A 565 15.37 58.91 118.50
CA LYS A 565 14.23 59.58 117.84
C LYS A 565 13.31 58.56 117.14
N PRO A 566 12.57 57.74 117.90
CA PRO A 566 11.84 56.60 117.34
C PRO A 566 10.75 56.97 116.33
N ALA A 567 10.15 58.17 116.43
CA ALA A 567 9.14 58.65 115.48
C ALA A 567 9.73 59.03 114.11
N GLU A 568 10.93 59.61 114.07
CA GLU A 568 11.62 60.00 112.83
C GLU A 568 12.15 58.75 112.10
N ALA A 569 12.70 57.79 112.85
CA ALA A 569 13.13 56.50 112.33
C ALA A 569 12.01 55.71 111.63
N ILE A 570 10.80 55.66 112.24
CA ILE A 570 9.65 54.95 111.66
C ILE A 570 9.25 55.54 110.30
N THR A 571 9.37 56.85 110.11
CA THR A 571 8.98 57.52 108.86
C THR A 571 9.88 57.11 107.69
N LEU A 572 11.20 57.09 107.89
CA LEU A 572 12.17 56.70 106.86
C LEU A 572 12.10 55.20 106.54
N LEU A 573 12.01 54.36 107.58
CA LEU A 573 11.86 52.92 107.40
C LEU A 573 10.53 52.55 106.73
N SER A 574 9.45 53.30 106.94
CA SER A 574 8.17 53.08 106.25
C SER A 574 8.27 53.36 104.74
N LYS A 575 9.03 54.37 104.32
CA LYS A 575 9.32 54.63 102.90
C LYS A 575 10.13 53.50 102.26
N ALA A 576 11.16 53.02 102.95
CA ALA A 576 11.95 51.87 102.50
C ALA A 576 11.09 50.61 102.35
N LYS A 577 10.19 50.37 103.32
CA LYS A 577 9.24 49.26 103.32
C LYS A 577 8.32 49.30 102.10
N THR A 578 7.76 50.46 101.75
CA THR A 578 6.89 50.59 100.57
C THR A 578 7.62 50.16 99.29
N ILE A 579 8.88 50.56 99.14
CA ILE A 579 9.70 50.17 97.98
C ILE A 579 9.97 48.65 97.98
N TYR A 580 10.30 48.02 99.13
CA TYR A 580 10.44 46.56 99.18
C TYR A 580 9.11 45.80 98.98
N GLN A 581 7.97 46.38 99.37
CA GLN A 581 6.65 45.82 99.13
C GLN A 581 6.29 45.84 97.64
N GLU A 582 6.59 46.94 96.94
CA GLU A 582 6.45 47.05 95.49
C GLU A 582 7.40 46.10 94.74
N LEU A 583 8.57 45.80 95.31
CA LEU A 583 9.52 44.82 94.78
C LEU A 583 9.20 43.37 95.13
N GLY A 584 8.19 43.12 95.97
CA GLY A 584 7.81 41.77 96.42
C GLY A 584 8.85 41.07 97.30
N ASP A 585 9.84 41.80 97.85
CA ASP A 585 10.92 41.24 98.67
C ASP A 585 10.44 41.05 100.11
N ALA A 586 9.69 39.98 100.34
CA ALA A 586 9.08 39.68 101.63
C ALA A 586 10.10 39.57 102.78
N ASN A 587 11.36 39.20 102.48
CA ASN A 587 12.42 39.09 103.48
C ASN A 587 12.91 40.47 103.93
N ASN A 588 13.15 41.39 103.00
CA ASN A 588 13.54 42.76 103.36
C ASN A 588 12.35 43.57 103.86
N VAL A 589 11.13 43.35 103.36
CA VAL A 589 9.91 43.84 104.01
C VAL A 589 9.84 43.35 105.45
N ALA A 590 10.11 42.07 105.72
CA ALA A 590 10.15 41.52 107.07
C ALA A 590 11.30 42.10 107.92
N ASN A 591 12.48 42.36 107.35
CA ASN A 591 13.60 42.96 108.08
C ASN A 591 13.39 44.45 108.38
N VAL A 592 12.87 45.23 107.44
CA VAL A 592 12.46 46.62 107.68
C VAL A 592 11.29 46.68 108.65
N ASN A 593 10.35 45.74 108.57
CA ASN A 593 9.33 45.55 109.61
C ASN A 593 9.95 45.23 110.97
N LYS A 594 11.05 44.48 111.07
CA LYS A 594 11.77 44.26 112.34
C LYS A 594 12.41 45.55 112.88
N PHE A 595 12.92 46.43 112.02
CA PHE A 595 13.50 47.72 112.46
C PHE A 595 12.43 48.73 112.86
N ILE A 596 11.32 48.81 112.11
CA ILE A 596 10.11 49.54 112.51
C ILE A 596 9.58 48.95 113.82
N ALA A 597 9.52 47.63 113.93
CA ALA A 597 9.11 46.93 115.13
C ALA A 597 10.08 47.14 116.30
N GLN A 598 11.39 47.30 116.12
CA GLN A 598 12.33 47.64 117.21
C GLN A 598 12.12 49.08 117.72
N ALA A 599 11.88 50.03 116.82
CA ALA A 599 11.48 51.39 117.19
C ALA A 599 10.08 51.45 117.83
N GLN A 600 9.17 50.54 117.43
CA GLN A 600 7.82 50.37 117.99
C GLN A 600 7.79 49.48 119.24
N ASP A 601 8.74 48.56 119.45
CA ASP A 601 8.88 47.66 120.61
C ASP A 601 9.53 48.41 121.78
N TYR A 602 10.28 49.48 121.50
CA TYR A 602 10.59 50.50 122.50
C TYR A 602 9.31 51.19 123.02
N ILE A 603 8.29 51.33 122.17
CA ILE A 603 6.96 51.86 122.52
C ILE A 603 6.01 50.74 123.01
N LYS A 604 6.32 49.47 122.73
CA LYS A 604 5.36 48.37 122.83
C LYS A 604 6.00 47.02 123.20
N LEU A 605 6.82 47.06 124.26
CA LEU A 605 6.88 46.01 125.29
C LEU A 605 5.48 45.71 125.88
N GLU A 606 4.50 46.54 125.54
CA GLU A 606 3.07 46.27 125.63
C GLU A 606 2.61 45.22 124.61
N SER A 607 2.93 44.00 125.00
CA SER A 607 1.88 43.00 125.13
C SER A 607 1.51 42.27 123.83
N GLN A 608 2.29 41.22 123.59
CA GLN A 608 1.75 39.85 123.67
C GLN A 608 0.80 39.34 122.55
N LYS A 609 0.85 39.84 121.31
CA LYS A 609 -0.07 39.34 120.26
C LYS A 609 0.46 38.27 119.29
N ASP A 610 1.76 38.02 119.20
CA ASP A 610 2.35 37.21 118.11
C ASP A 610 2.53 35.71 118.39
N LYS A 611 1.94 35.19 119.47
CA LYS A 611 2.10 33.77 119.84
C LYS A 611 1.05 32.83 119.23
N GLN A 612 0.00 33.34 118.57
CA GLN A 612 -1.13 32.52 118.10
C GLN A 612 -1.12 32.18 116.59
N LEU A 613 -0.25 32.76 115.76
CA LEU A 613 -0.33 32.59 114.30
C LEU A 613 0.47 31.39 113.73
N LYS A 614 1.46 30.86 114.48
CA LYS A 614 2.37 29.80 114.00
C LYS A 614 1.83 28.38 114.00
N ASP A 615 0.73 28.11 114.71
CA ASP A 615 0.14 26.76 114.78
C ASP A 615 -0.79 26.43 113.59
N VAL A 616 -1.23 27.44 112.84
CA VAL A 616 -2.15 27.26 111.70
C VAL A 616 -1.39 26.89 110.42
N GLU A 617 -0.19 27.42 110.19
CA GLU A 617 0.62 27.18 108.98
C GLU A 617 1.09 25.72 108.86
N LYS A 618 1.30 25.03 109.98
CA LYS A 618 1.79 23.65 109.99
C LYS A 618 0.75 22.63 109.49
N ARG A 619 -0.54 22.87 109.73
CA ARG A 619 -1.62 21.93 109.35
C ARG A 619 -1.94 21.93 107.85
N LEU A 620 -1.70 23.03 107.15
CA LEU A 620 -2.03 23.17 105.72
C LEU A 620 -0.98 22.52 104.79
N SER A 621 0.28 22.46 105.24
CA SER A 621 1.40 21.86 104.50
C SER A 621 1.29 20.34 104.37
N ASP A 622 0.73 19.65 105.37
CA ASP A 622 0.69 18.19 105.40
C ASP A 622 -0.42 17.61 104.49
N GLN A 623 -1.52 18.34 104.28
CA GLN A 623 -2.62 17.92 103.39
C GLN A 623 -2.27 18.01 101.89
N LEU A 624 -1.43 18.97 101.49
CA LEU A 624 -1.00 19.16 100.10
C LEU A 624 -0.04 18.06 99.61
N LYS A 625 0.78 17.51 100.51
CA LYS A 625 1.70 16.39 100.18
C LYS A 625 0.97 15.07 99.93
N GLU A 626 -0.14 14.83 100.61
CA GLU A 626 -0.89 13.57 100.50
C GLU A 626 -1.70 13.48 99.18
N GLN A 627 -2.18 14.62 98.65
CA GLN A 627 -2.85 14.69 97.35
C GLN A 627 -1.88 14.49 96.16
N GLN A 628 -0.65 15.03 96.24
CA GLN A 628 0.35 14.89 95.18
C GLN A 628 0.87 13.46 95.02
N ILE A 629 0.95 12.69 96.13
CA ILE A 629 1.39 11.29 96.10
C ILE A 629 0.34 10.38 95.43
N LYS A 630 -0.96 10.62 95.69
CA LYS A 630 -2.05 9.85 95.05
C LYS A 630 -2.16 10.10 93.55
N SER A 631 -2.00 11.35 93.09
CA SER A 631 -2.02 11.66 91.65
C SER A 631 -0.81 11.10 90.90
N ALA A 632 0.38 11.10 91.53
CA ALA A 632 1.59 10.53 90.93
C ALA A 632 1.53 9.00 90.79
N GLN A 633 0.95 8.30 91.76
CA GLN A 633 0.78 6.84 91.70
C GLN A 633 -0.24 6.40 90.62
N GLN A 634 -1.27 7.20 90.36
CA GLN A 634 -2.26 6.93 89.32
C GLN A 634 -1.67 7.15 87.92
N LEU A 635 -0.94 8.25 87.70
CA LEU A 635 -0.19 8.51 86.47
C LEU A 635 0.87 7.43 86.18
N GLN A 636 1.53 6.89 87.22
CA GLN A 636 2.52 5.84 87.05
C GLN A 636 1.88 4.49 86.69
N LYS A 637 0.68 4.17 87.22
CA LYS A 637 -0.09 2.98 86.78
C LYS A 637 -0.57 3.11 85.33
N GLU A 638 -1.07 4.28 84.93
CA GLU A 638 -1.50 4.54 83.56
C GLU A 638 -0.32 4.50 82.57
N LYS A 639 0.84 5.03 82.97
CA LYS A 639 2.07 4.97 82.18
C LYS A 639 2.57 3.53 82.02
N VAL A 640 2.56 2.71 83.07
CA VAL A 640 2.95 1.29 82.97
C VAL A 640 1.98 0.49 82.09
N GLN A 641 0.67 0.76 82.15
CA GLN A 641 -0.30 0.12 81.26
C GLN A 641 -0.17 0.59 79.80
N SER A 642 0.12 1.88 79.59
CA SER A 642 0.43 2.44 78.26
C SER A 642 1.70 1.81 77.68
N ASP A 643 2.78 1.72 78.47
CA ASP A 643 4.06 1.14 78.05
C ASP A 643 3.92 -0.36 77.76
N GLN A 644 3.08 -1.09 78.50
CA GLN A 644 2.75 -2.49 78.20
C GLN A 644 1.95 -2.64 76.89
N ARG A 645 1.01 -1.72 76.62
CA ARG A 645 0.27 -1.70 75.34
C ARG A 645 1.17 -1.34 74.16
N ILE A 646 2.09 -0.39 74.35
CA ILE A 646 3.09 -0.01 73.35
C ILE A 646 4.02 -1.18 73.09
N ARG A 647 4.58 -1.84 74.11
CA ARG A 647 5.41 -3.04 73.90
C ARG A 647 4.66 -4.20 73.25
N ALA A 648 3.39 -4.40 73.58
CA ALA A 648 2.55 -5.40 72.92
C ALA A 648 2.32 -5.06 71.44
N LYS A 649 2.08 -3.78 71.13
CA LYS A 649 1.96 -3.27 69.76
C LYS A 649 3.28 -3.32 68.99
N GLU A 650 4.41 -3.02 69.63
CA GLU A 650 5.75 -3.13 69.04
C GLU A 650 6.10 -4.58 68.75
N ALA A 651 5.78 -5.52 69.65
CA ALA A 651 5.94 -6.95 69.40
C ALA A 651 5.01 -7.46 68.28
N GLU A 652 3.79 -6.94 68.18
CA GLU A 652 2.86 -7.23 67.09
C GLU A 652 3.37 -6.69 65.75
N ILE A 653 3.90 -5.46 65.73
CA ILE A 653 4.51 -4.83 64.55
C ILE A 653 5.77 -5.57 64.13
N GLU A 654 6.61 -6.00 65.08
CA GLU A 654 7.82 -6.76 64.77
C GLU A 654 7.48 -8.17 64.24
N ALA A 655 6.47 -8.84 64.82
CA ALA A 655 5.96 -10.09 64.27
C ALA A 655 5.40 -9.92 62.86
N GLN A 656 4.70 -8.80 62.58
CA GLN A 656 4.25 -8.46 61.23
C GLN A 656 5.41 -8.14 60.29
N ARG A 657 6.46 -7.44 60.73
CA ARG A 657 7.67 -7.16 59.93
C ARG A 657 8.39 -8.45 59.57
N VAL A 658 8.56 -9.36 60.51
CA VAL A 658 9.16 -10.68 60.25
C VAL A 658 8.30 -11.50 59.29
N ALA A 659 6.97 -11.50 59.45
CA ALA A 659 6.06 -12.18 58.52
C ALA A 659 6.12 -11.57 57.11
N ILE A 660 6.21 -10.24 56.99
CA ILE A 660 6.38 -9.54 55.71
C ILE A 660 7.72 -9.88 55.08
N GLU A 661 8.81 -9.92 55.85
CA GLU A 661 10.14 -10.26 55.31
C GLU A 661 10.22 -11.73 54.88
N GLN A 662 9.59 -12.65 55.62
CA GLN A 662 9.48 -14.06 55.21
C GLN A 662 8.64 -14.22 53.92
N GLU A 663 7.53 -13.50 53.81
CA GLU A 663 6.71 -13.50 52.60
C GLU A 663 7.43 -12.85 51.41
N LYS A 664 8.24 -11.81 51.65
CA LYS A 664 9.10 -11.20 50.63
C LYS A 664 10.16 -12.19 50.14
N GLN A 665 10.87 -12.88 51.04
CA GLN A 665 11.84 -13.93 50.67
C GLN A 665 11.18 -15.08 49.90
N ARG A 666 9.96 -15.47 50.29
CA ARG A 666 9.16 -16.47 49.56
C ARG A 666 8.86 -16.01 48.14
N ARG A 667 8.42 -14.75 47.95
CA ARG A 667 8.14 -14.16 46.63
C ARG A 667 9.39 -14.00 45.77
N GLU A 668 10.52 -13.62 46.36
CA GLU A 668 11.81 -13.55 45.67
C GLU A 668 12.24 -14.93 45.15
N LYS A 669 12.06 -15.98 45.95
CA LYS A 669 12.36 -17.37 45.53
C LYS A 669 11.44 -17.86 44.42
N ILE A 670 10.15 -17.49 44.45
CA ILE A 670 9.20 -17.79 43.36
C ILE A 670 9.64 -17.07 42.08
N ALA A 671 10.01 -15.79 42.17
CA ALA A 671 10.49 -15.02 41.03
C ALA A 671 11.79 -15.60 40.43
N GLU A 672 12.72 -16.04 41.27
CA GLU A 672 13.95 -16.72 40.86
C GLU A 672 13.64 -18.03 40.11
N ASN A 673 12.73 -18.86 40.64
CA ASN A 673 12.31 -20.09 39.98
C ASN A 673 11.67 -19.83 38.61
N ILE A 674 10.81 -18.82 38.49
CA ILE A 674 10.21 -18.42 37.20
C ILE A 674 11.29 -17.94 36.22
N GLN A 675 12.25 -17.15 36.68
CA GLN A 675 13.35 -16.67 35.85
C GLN A 675 14.22 -17.85 35.36
N ASN A 676 14.53 -18.80 36.23
CA ASN A 676 15.27 -20.01 35.89
C ASN A 676 14.52 -20.87 34.86
N ALA A 677 13.22 -21.09 35.05
CA ALA A 677 12.38 -21.82 34.10
C ALA A 677 12.32 -21.12 32.72
N THR A 678 12.26 -19.79 32.71
CA THR A 678 12.26 -18.99 31.48
C THR A 678 13.62 -19.08 30.75
N ASN A 679 14.73 -19.02 31.50
CA ASN A 679 16.06 -19.20 30.93
C ASN A 679 16.23 -20.59 30.29
N LEU A 680 15.66 -21.63 30.90
CA LEU A 680 15.65 -22.99 30.35
C LEU A 680 14.84 -23.08 29.05
N GLU A 681 13.71 -22.37 28.92
CA GLU A 681 12.96 -22.28 27.67
C GLU A 681 13.77 -21.61 26.55
N ILE A 682 14.46 -20.52 26.85
CA ILE A 682 15.32 -19.83 25.88
C ILE A 682 16.43 -20.76 25.39
N GLN A 683 17.07 -21.48 26.30
CA GLN A 683 18.08 -22.49 25.93
C GLN A 683 17.47 -23.62 25.08
N ALA A 684 16.27 -24.08 25.43
CA ALA A 684 15.57 -25.12 24.69
C ALA A 684 15.28 -24.69 23.25
N GLU A 685 14.85 -23.43 23.04
CA GLU A 685 14.58 -22.88 21.70
C GLU A 685 15.86 -22.69 20.89
N GLN A 686 16.96 -22.25 21.52
CA GLN A 686 18.27 -22.18 20.88
C GLN A 686 18.74 -23.56 20.41
N LEU A 687 18.62 -24.58 21.27
CA LEU A 687 18.97 -25.97 20.94
C LEU A 687 18.07 -26.55 19.83
N PHE A 688 16.78 -26.21 19.83
CA PHE A 688 15.85 -26.57 18.77
C PHE A 688 16.30 -26.01 17.41
N ASN A 689 16.66 -24.73 17.36
CA ASN A 689 17.14 -24.07 16.14
C ASN A 689 18.45 -24.68 15.62
N LEU A 690 19.30 -25.17 16.53
CA LEU A 690 20.52 -25.93 16.21
C LEU A 690 20.26 -27.39 15.84
N LYS A 691 18.99 -27.83 15.79
CA LYS A 691 18.56 -29.22 15.54
C LYS A 691 19.06 -30.23 16.59
N ARG A 692 19.38 -29.77 17.80
CA ARG A 692 19.77 -30.60 18.96
C ARG A 692 18.52 -30.97 19.75
N TYR A 693 17.61 -31.71 19.12
CA TYR A 693 16.25 -31.91 19.62
C TYR A 693 16.18 -32.63 20.97
N THR A 694 17.02 -33.64 21.21
CA THR A 694 17.07 -34.36 22.50
C THR A 694 17.39 -33.42 23.67
N GLU A 695 18.34 -32.50 23.47
CA GLU A 695 18.76 -31.55 24.50
C GLU A 695 17.73 -30.42 24.68
N SER A 696 17.08 -30.01 23.59
CA SER A 696 15.95 -29.09 23.63
C SER A 696 14.77 -29.67 24.45
N ILE A 697 14.42 -30.94 24.24
CA ILE A 697 13.37 -31.64 25.02
C ILE A 697 13.74 -31.68 26.50
N ALA A 698 14.99 -32.00 26.84
CA ALA A 698 15.45 -32.03 28.23
C ALA A 698 15.26 -30.66 28.90
N LYS A 699 15.62 -29.56 28.22
CA LYS A 699 15.48 -28.20 28.75
C LYS A 699 14.03 -27.75 28.89
N TYR A 700 13.16 -28.09 27.93
CA TYR A 700 11.72 -27.85 28.09
C TYR A 700 11.11 -28.68 29.23
N THR A 701 11.60 -29.90 29.45
CA THR A 701 11.15 -30.78 30.56
C THR A 701 11.58 -30.24 31.91
N GLU A 702 12.84 -29.79 32.05
CA GLU A 702 13.34 -29.13 33.27
C GLU A 702 12.52 -27.88 33.60
N SER A 703 12.21 -27.04 32.60
CA SER A 703 11.34 -25.87 32.78
C SER A 703 9.92 -26.26 33.23
N LYS A 704 9.33 -27.28 32.60
CA LYS A 704 8.00 -27.79 32.94
C LYS A 704 7.93 -28.30 34.39
N GLN A 705 8.95 -29.00 34.86
CA GLN A 705 9.03 -29.48 36.26
C GLN A 705 9.05 -28.34 37.28
N ILE A 706 9.72 -27.22 36.96
CA ILE A 706 9.70 -26.03 37.83
C ILE A 706 8.27 -25.46 37.94
N PHE A 707 7.53 -25.36 36.83
CA PHE A 707 6.13 -24.90 36.88
C PHE A 707 5.18 -25.89 37.54
N GLU A 708 5.40 -27.21 37.39
CA GLU A 708 4.63 -28.24 38.09
C GLU A 708 4.87 -28.19 39.61
N THR A 709 6.11 -27.98 40.06
CA THR A 709 6.41 -27.82 41.49
C THR A 709 5.76 -26.56 42.07
N LEU A 710 5.85 -25.42 41.38
CA LEU A 710 5.19 -24.17 41.78
C LEU A 710 3.65 -24.30 41.85
N LYS A 711 3.05 -25.06 40.93
CA LYS A 711 1.61 -25.36 40.95
C LYS A 711 1.25 -26.23 42.15
N SER A 712 2.05 -27.25 42.45
CA SER A 712 1.78 -28.19 43.56
C SER A 712 1.92 -27.55 44.94
N SER A 713 2.75 -26.51 45.08
CA SER A 713 2.95 -25.81 46.34
C SER A 713 1.90 -24.71 46.62
N GLY A 714 1.02 -24.40 45.65
CA GLY A 714 0.00 -23.35 45.78
C GLY A 714 0.59 -21.93 45.88
N ASP A 715 1.85 -21.77 45.49
CA ASP A 715 2.64 -20.54 45.67
C ASP A 715 2.43 -19.53 44.53
N PHE A 716 1.84 -19.93 43.41
CA PHE A 716 1.68 -19.10 42.23
C PHE A 716 0.38 -19.48 41.49
N ASP A 717 -0.29 -18.49 40.88
CA ASP A 717 -1.55 -18.64 40.12
C ASP A 717 -1.55 -19.90 39.25
N ASP A 718 -2.72 -20.51 39.02
CA ASP A 718 -2.83 -21.79 38.32
C ASP A 718 -2.04 -21.83 37.00
N GLN A 719 -0.85 -22.44 37.04
CA GLN A 719 0.08 -22.52 35.91
C GLN A 719 -0.31 -23.61 34.90
N THR A 720 -1.53 -24.13 34.96
CA THR A 720 -2.03 -25.17 34.04
C THR A 720 -1.78 -24.80 32.58
N ASN A 721 -2.07 -23.56 32.18
CA ASN A 721 -1.85 -23.10 30.80
C ASN A 721 -0.37 -23.12 30.40
N LYS A 722 0.53 -22.76 31.31
CA LYS A 722 1.98 -22.73 31.04
C LYS A 722 2.56 -24.15 30.95
N ILE A 723 2.12 -25.06 31.82
CA ILE A 723 2.48 -26.48 31.79
C ILE A 723 1.95 -27.14 30.52
N GLU A 724 0.73 -26.81 30.09
CA GLU A 724 0.15 -27.28 28.83
C GLU A 724 0.94 -26.76 27.62
N TYR A 725 1.27 -25.46 27.60
CA TYR A 725 2.11 -24.86 26.57
C TYR A 725 3.48 -25.56 26.45
N LEU A 726 4.15 -25.81 27.58
CA LEU A 726 5.43 -26.52 27.60
C LEU A 726 5.29 -27.97 27.13
N SER A 727 4.17 -28.63 27.45
CA SER A 727 3.87 -29.98 26.96
C SER A 727 3.70 -30.00 25.44
N GLN A 728 2.99 -29.03 24.88
CA GLN A 728 2.84 -28.88 23.42
C GLN A 728 4.20 -28.59 22.74
N LYS A 729 5.05 -27.77 23.37
CA LYS A 729 6.41 -27.52 22.88
C LYS A 729 7.25 -28.79 22.87
N ILE A 730 7.21 -29.60 23.93
CA ILE A 730 7.91 -30.89 23.98
C ILE A 730 7.44 -31.80 22.85
N SER A 731 6.13 -32.01 22.70
CA SER A 731 5.57 -32.86 21.63
C SER A 731 5.93 -32.36 20.24
N LYS A 732 5.98 -31.04 20.03
CA LYS A 732 6.45 -30.46 18.76
C LYS A 732 7.91 -30.84 18.50
N VAL A 733 8.80 -30.68 19.47
CA VAL A 733 10.22 -31.01 19.32
C VAL A 733 10.43 -32.52 19.15
N GLU A 734 9.66 -33.35 19.85
CA GLU A 734 9.63 -34.82 19.68
C GLU A 734 9.25 -35.20 18.25
N GLY A 735 8.24 -34.55 17.67
CA GLY A 735 7.86 -34.75 16.29
C GLY A 735 9.03 -34.52 15.31
N TYR A 736 9.84 -33.48 15.51
CA TYR A 736 11.03 -33.23 14.68
C TYR A 736 12.16 -34.23 14.92
N LEU A 737 12.35 -34.64 16.18
CA LEU A 737 13.31 -35.69 16.53
C LEU A 737 12.96 -37.02 15.86
N TYR A 738 11.68 -37.41 15.89
CA TYR A 738 11.21 -38.63 15.23
C TYR A 738 11.31 -38.55 13.71
N GLU A 739 11.11 -37.38 13.11
CA GLU A 739 11.37 -37.19 11.66
C GLU A 739 12.86 -37.44 11.35
N GLN A 740 13.77 -36.88 12.15
CA GLN A 740 15.22 -37.07 11.96
C GLN A 740 15.62 -38.54 12.15
N GLN A 741 15.15 -39.19 13.22
CA GLN A 741 15.41 -40.61 13.46
C GLN A 741 14.82 -41.47 12.32
N GLY A 742 13.63 -41.13 11.84
CA GLY A 742 13.00 -41.77 10.68
C GLY A 742 13.84 -41.64 9.42
N ASP A 743 14.41 -40.46 9.15
CA ASP A 743 15.32 -40.21 8.03
C ASP A 743 16.62 -41.02 8.15
N GLU A 744 17.18 -41.15 9.35
CA GLU A 744 18.39 -41.95 9.61
C GLU A 744 18.15 -43.45 9.42
N GLU A 745 17.08 -44.00 9.99
CA GLU A 745 16.71 -45.41 9.81
C GLU A 745 16.34 -45.71 8.34
N TYR A 746 15.73 -44.75 7.63
CA TYR A 746 15.48 -44.86 6.20
C TYR A 746 16.80 -44.99 5.42
N LYS A 747 17.84 -44.21 5.76
CA LYS A 747 19.17 -44.31 5.12
C LYS A 747 19.84 -45.66 5.40
N LYS A 748 19.67 -46.20 6.61
CA LYS A 748 20.17 -47.54 7.00
C LYS A 748 19.36 -48.69 6.38
N LYS A 749 18.31 -48.40 5.60
CA LYS A 749 17.38 -49.37 5.01
C LYS A 749 16.56 -50.16 6.05
N ASN A 750 16.45 -49.65 7.28
CA ASN A 750 15.61 -50.21 8.32
C ASN A 750 14.17 -49.68 8.18
N TRP A 751 13.46 -50.20 7.17
CA TRP A 751 12.21 -49.63 6.70
C TRP A 751 11.07 -49.70 7.73
N GLN A 752 11.05 -50.75 8.56
CA GLN A 752 10.03 -50.92 9.61
C GLN A 752 10.19 -49.87 10.70
N GLU A 753 11.42 -49.66 11.20
CA GLU A 753 11.69 -48.65 12.21
C GLU A 753 11.51 -47.22 11.67
N SER A 754 11.95 -46.97 10.43
CA SER A 754 11.72 -45.69 9.75
C SER A 754 10.23 -45.36 9.60
N MET A 755 9.40 -46.35 9.24
CA MET A 755 7.95 -46.20 9.15
C MET A 755 7.34 -45.84 10.52
N LYS A 756 7.75 -46.55 11.58
CA LYS A 756 7.29 -46.29 12.95
C LYS A 756 7.64 -44.87 13.39
N LYS A 757 8.88 -44.43 13.14
CA LYS A 757 9.34 -43.08 13.50
C LYS A 757 8.61 -41.97 12.74
N TYR A 758 8.35 -42.13 11.45
CA TYR A 758 7.52 -41.15 10.72
C TYR A 758 6.07 -41.13 11.18
N GLN A 759 5.51 -42.27 11.61
CA GLN A 759 4.16 -42.32 12.17
C GLN A 759 4.10 -41.54 13.50
N MET A 760 5.03 -41.81 14.43
CA MET A 760 5.14 -41.07 15.69
C MET A 760 5.31 -39.56 15.45
N SER A 761 6.18 -39.19 14.50
CA SER A 761 6.36 -37.79 14.09
C SER A 761 5.07 -37.15 13.57
N LEU A 762 4.30 -37.87 12.74
CA LEU A 762 3.04 -37.36 12.18
C LEU A 762 1.96 -37.19 13.25
N ASP A 763 1.89 -38.11 14.21
CA ASP A 763 0.91 -38.08 15.30
C ASP A 763 1.18 -36.90 16.24
N ASP A 764 2.45 -36.67 16.61
CA ASP A 764 2.86 -35.52 17.43
C ASP A 764 2.58 -34.18 16.72
N MET A 765 2.91 -34.09 15.43
CA MET A 765 2.67 -32.88 14.62
C MET A 765 1.18 -32.58 14.43
N LYS A 766 0.32 -33.60 14.40
CA LYS A 766 -1.14 -33.44 14.37
C LYS A 766 -1.68 -32.99 15.72
N LEU A 767 -1.17 -33.57 16.81
CA LEU A 767 -1.58 -33.23 18.17
C LEU A 767 -1.34 -31.75 18.49
N VAL A 768 -0.20 -31.19 18.04
CA VAL A 768 0.16 -29.78 18.28
C VAL A 768 -0.34 -28.80 17.21
N GLY A 769 -1.10 -29.28 16.21
CA GLY A 769 -1.66 -28.43 15.16
C GLY A 769 -0.63 -27.80 14.21
N GLU A 770 0.50 -28.48 13.95
CA GLU A 770 1.58 -27.96 13.10
C GLU A 770 1.13 -27.83 11.63
N SER A 771 1.82 -26.99 10.84
CA SER A 771 1.41 -26.64 9.47
C SER A 771 1.04 -27.86 8.59
N ASN A 772 -0.03 -27.69 7.80
CA ASN A 772 -0.49 -28.68 6.82
C ASN A 772 0.60 -29.11 5.82
N GLU A 773 1.61 -28.27 5.59
CA GLU A 773 2.75 -28.59 4.73
C GLU A 773 3.70 -29.62 5.37
N ILE A 774 4.03 -29.45 6.65
CA ILE A 774 4.85 -30.39 7.42
C ILE A 774 4.13 -31.74 7.54
N GLN A 775 2.82 -31.73 7.85
CA GLN A 775 2.02 -32.95 7.91
C GLN A 775 2.02 -33.69 6.56
N LYS A 776 1.77 -32.99 5.45
CA LYS A 776 1.82 -33.61 4.09
C LYS A 776 3.21 -34.13 3.72
N ARG A 777 4.28 -33.45 4.15
CA ARG A 777 5.66 -33.93 3.96
C ARG A 777 5.88 -35.25 4.70
N LEU A 778 5.45 -35.33 5.95
CA LEU A 778 5.55 -36.54 6.77
C LEU A 778 4.69 -37.67 6.22
N GLU A 779 3.46 -37.41 5.79
CA GLU A 779 2.61 -38.40 5.12
C GLU A 779 3.28 -38.97 3.86
N LYS A 780 3.98 -38.13 3.09
CA LYS A 780 4.75 -38.58 1.92
C LYS A 780 5.96 -39.43 2.32
N LYS A 781 6.68 -39.07 3.38
CA LYS A 781 7.80 -39.86 3.91
C LYS A 781 7.33 -41.20 4.46
N LEU A 782 6.26 -41.20 5.26
CA LEU A 782 5.58 -42.38 5.78
C LEU A 782 5.14 -43.31 4.65
N LYS A 783 4.40 -42.82 3.65
CA LYS A 783 3.96 -43.61 2.49
C LYS A 783 5.12 -44.30 1.76
N LYS A 784 6.24 -43.60 1.61
CA LYS A 784 7.47 -44.16 1.01
C LYS A 784 8.06 -45.27 1.88
N ALA A 785 8.19 -45.03 3.19
CA ALA A 785 8.69 -46.02 4.14
C ALA A 785 7.79 -47.25 4.19
N THR A 786 6.46 -47.08 4.26
CA THR A 786 5.46 -48.17 4.23
C THR A 786 5.56 -49.00 2.96
N SER A 787 5.71 -48.36 1.78
CA SER A 787 5.89 -49.08 0.52
C SER A 787 7.16 -49.93 0.51
N LYS A 788 8.26 -49.47 1.12
CA LYS A 788 9.53 -50.21 1.22
C LYS A 788 9.47 -51.30 2.30
N ALA A 789 8.84 -51.04 3.42
CA ALA A 789 8.66 -51.97 4.53
C ALA A 789 7.75 -53.16 4.15
N ASN A 790 6.76 -52.92 3.29
CA ASN A 790 5.84 -53.94 2.79
C ASN A 790 6.34 -54.66 1.53
N LYS A 791 7.52 -54.31 0.98
CA LYS A 791 8.15 -55.11 -0.08
C LYS A 791 8.65 -56.41 0.53
N LYS A 792 7.97 -57.51 0.23
CA LYS A 792 8.42 -58.88 0.51
C LYS A 792 9.60 -59.28 -0.38
N TRP A 793 10.73 -58.58 -0.29
CA TRP A 793 11.97 -58.93 -1.01
C TRP A 793 12.43 -60.36 -0.70
N TRP A 794 12.07 -60.89 0.48
CA TRP A 794 12.36 -62.27 0.90
C TRP A 794 11.46 -63.33 0.27
N GLN A 795 10.37 -62.96 -0.41
CA GLN A 795 9.51 -63.90 -1.16
C GLN A 795 9.91 -64.05 -2.64
N PHE A 796 10.94 -63.32 -3.10
CA PHE A 796 11.49 -63.46 -4.46
C PHE A 796 12.82 -64.23 -4.51
N TRP A 797 13.36 -64.63 -3.35
CA TRP A 797 14.64 -65.36 -3.18
C TRP A 797 14.48 -66.64 -2.34
N LYS A 798 13.32 -67.28 -2.44
CA LYS A 798 13.05 -68.66 -2.01
C LYS A 798 12.20 -69.31 -3.10
#